data_AF-A0A4S3LXZ5-F1
#
_entry.id   AF-A0A4S3LXZ5-F1
#
_cell.length_a   1.000
_cell.length_b   1.000
_cell.length_c   1.000
_cell.angle_alpha   90.00
_cell.angle_beta   90.00
_cell.angle_gamma   90.00
#
_symmetry.space_group_name_H-M   'P 1'
#
loop_
_entity.id
_entity.type
_entity.pdbx_description
1 polymer ?
#
loop_
_entity_poly.entity_id
_entity_poly.type
_entity_poly.pdbx_seq_one_letter_code
_entity_poly.pdbx_strand_id
1 'polypeptide(L)'
;MTSNFEFLKAEWPSLYDKLKKAESRVNSEPDSTARYCRITLEECIYLLYEEHYLELPYNTELFNLVNQEEIKRIIPHQQQEGLYYIRKIGNKASHYGKPVSSEDALIGLRYTYDFVKWIARDYSESLPDLPGKFQEQWIPKVGAEKRQLAVIQQEKEAVEKALNVKIEALIKEREAALEKAQASEAALQAQEAATLEALTQLQEQKAARLKPLTREFTEAETREHLIDISLKEAGWHTLAKGREIEYPVKGCMPVTGDNPNGNGFVDYVLWDDNGKPLALVEAKRTAKDVEAGRHQAFLYANCLEQLHGQRPVIFYSNGYETRIWDDAFYSAPRRVHGFYTKDELQWLIQKRTTIQDLRQATPNPNIINRPYQIEAISRVAEAFVTDGEKGIRGNKRRALLVMATGSGKTRTAAALIEVLFKYNWVKRVLFLADRNALVTQAKNSFNEYLPHLSAVDLTKEKENDTTRLVFSTYPSMMNRIDSAQNEDERFYGVGHFDLIIIDEAHRSVYNRYRAIFEYFDAALVGLTATPKDGIDHNTFELFGCANEDPTFLYELHQAVPKYLKPYKNINVSTNFLRSGIRYSDLSEKEKEKYEETFLDTTTGELPEEIGAQAMNKWLFNKDTVNKVLDALMQNGLKIEGGDKIGRTIIFAANQKHAQFIVDCFLERYPEKPANFIATVHNAVSHSQSLIDAFCDKYKENNPQIAVSVDMMDTGIDAIRVLNLVFFKVVRSYAKFWQMIGRGTRLCEDVFGPGQPKEHFLIFDVCGNFDFFEAEQQGRDTTQSKPVSQQIFETRLHLSRLLANTGEAEDLQLAGKFLDRLHQEIASLDKTRFQVSMKLQHVDEFSSRDRWNNLSNHDIHLIEEHLSDLPAPETASETARRFDLMMLKLQEATLLLSGAQPRLQRSLMDIAEGLSTKYTIPDVLRARPLIENIHRAEFFEGITQKKLEQVREELRELVQYLEGSSRQTVYSNFIDSEVEVSEANEPDLNSNYGMPYRQRVESYIRDHKEQLTITKLHSNQPITAKELDRLEEILFDGEDRGTRGDFEKEYGQQPLGVFIRSILGLEEKAAQEAFAEFLQAGNLSADQMTFIQNIISFLTKNGTIEPSMLFEPPFTDMNDQGLLGVFEDGDAHKVISIIEGINENAEIA
;
A
#
# COMPACT_ATOMS: atom_id res chain seq x y z
N MET A 1 15.94 -43.68 -17.55
CA MET A 1 14.98 -42.86 -16.79
C MET A 1 14.13 -42.12 -17.80
N THR A 2 12.83 -42.39 -17.81
CA THR A 2 11.81 -41.65 -18.58
C THR A 2 11.60 -40.29 -17.91
N SER A 3 11.75 -39.19 -18.67
CA SER A 3 11.52 -37.81 -18.22
C SER A 3 10.16 -37.32 -18.70
N ASN A 4 9.50 -36.41 -17.96
CA ASN A 4 8.26 -35.78 -18.41
C ASN A 4 8.46 -35.06 -19.75
N PHE A 5 9.67 -34.60 -20.03
CA PHE A 5 9.98 -33.73 -21.17
C PHE A 5 10.53 -34.45 -22.40
N GLU A 6 10.49 -35.79 -22.45
CA GLU A 6 11.12 -36.58 -23.52
C GLU A 6 10.65 -36.21 -24.95
N PHE A 7 9.43 -35.67 -25.09
CA PHE A 7 8.87 -35.21 -26.36
C PHE A 7 9.62 -34.01 -26.97
N LEU A 8 10.37 -33.25 -26.19
CA LEU A 8 11.15 -32.09 -26.66
C LEU A 8 12.51 -32.46 -27.24
N LYS A 9 12.97 -33.68 -27.02
CA LYS A 9 14.33 -34.11 -27.32
C LYS A 9 14.66 -34.13 -28.81
N ALA A 10 13.65 -34.32 -29.67
CA ALA A 10 13.81 -34.42 -31.10
C ALA A 10 14.05 -33.05 -31.77
N GLU A 11 13.29 -32.02 -31.38
CA GLU A 11 13.30 -30.70 -32.04
C GLU A 11 13.95 -29.60 -31.18
N TRP A 12 13.81 -29.65 -29.86
CA TRP A 12 14.39 -28.66 -28.93
C TRP A 12 15.29 -29.31 -27.86
N PRO A 13 16.45 -29.88 -28.26
CA PRO A 13 17.37 -30.57 -27.34
C PRO A 13 17.88 -29.65 -26.20
N SER A 14 18.00 -28.35 -26.47
CA SER A 14 18.36 -27.33 -25.47
C SER A 14 17.32 -27.18 -24.36
N LEU A 15 16.02 -27.13 -24.71
CA LEU A 15 14.92 -27.04 -23.75
C LEU A 15 14.78 -28.35 -22.97
N TYR A 16 14.93 -29.49 -23.65
CA TYR A 16 14.93 -30.82 -23.02
C TYR A 16 16.01 -30.95 -21.94
N ASP A 17 17.26 -30.58 -22.23
CA ASP A 17 18.37 -30.73 -21.28
C ASP A 17 18.21 -29.85 -20.04
N LYS A 18 17.65 -28.64 -20.19
CA LYS A 18 17.36 -27.73 -19.08
C LYS A 18 16.21 -28.26 -18.20
N LEU A 19 15.12 -28.71 -18.81
CA LEU A 19 13.95 -29.20 -18.09
C LEU A 19 14.20 -30.56 -17.43
N LYS A 20 15.02 -31.42 -18.02
CA LYS A 20 15.49 -32.66 -17.40
C LYS A 20 16.36 -32.41 -16.17
N LYS A 21 17.21 -31.38 -16.20
CA LYS A 21 17.97 -30.93 -15.02
C LYS A 21 17.08 -30.27 -13.97
N ALA A 22 16.05 -29.55 -14.40
CA ALA A 22 15.05 -28.97 -13.49
C ALA A 22 14.24 -30.06 -12.77
N GLU A 23 13.84 -31.11 -13.51
CA GLU A 23 13.09 -32.27 -13.01
C GLU A 23 13.87 -33.11 -11.99
N SER A 24 15.19 -33.29 -12.19
CA SER A 24 16.02 -34.04 -11.24
C SER A 24 16.36 -33.27 -9.96
N ARG A 25 16.20 -31.94 -9.98
CA ARG A 25 16.60 -31.05 -8.88
C ARG A 25 15.46 -30.47 -8.05
N VAL A 26 14.21 -30.76 -8.39
CA VAL A 26 13.01 -30.21 -7.72
C VAL A 26 13.09 -30.31 -6.20
N ASN A 27 13.57 -31.45 -5.69
CA ASN A 27 13.66 -31.72 -4.25
C ASN A 27 15.04 -31.43 -3.63
N SER A 28 16.11 -31.42 -4.44
CA SER A 28 17.49 -31.28 -3.95
C SER A 28 18.03 -29.85 -4.05
N GLU A 29 17.68 -29.11 -5.10
CA GLU A 29 18.03 -27.70 -5.32
C GLU A 29 16.84 -26.94 -5.96
N PRO A 30 15.80 -26.59 -5.17
CA PRO A 30 14.60 -25.92 -5.67
C PRO A 30 14.87 -24.59 -6.40
N ASP A 31 15.85 -23.82 -5.92
CA ASP A 31 16.29 -22.56 -6.55
C ASP A 31 16.85 -22.79 -7.96
N SER A 32 17.62 -23.87 -8.15
CA SER A 32 18.14 -24.25 -9.46
C SER A 32 17.01 -24.63 -10.42
N THR A 33 16.02 -25.39 -9.96
CA THR A 33 14.83 -25.76 -10.75
C THR A 33 14.05 -24.53 -11.19
N ALA A 34 13.81 -23.57 -10.29
CA ALA A 34 13.12 -22.31 -10.60
C ALA A 34 13.85 -21.48 -11.66
N ARG A 35 15.19 -21.40 -11.58
CA ARG A 35 16.02 -20.71 -12.58
C ARG A 35 15.94 -21.38 -13.96
N TYR A 36 16.03 -22.71 -14.03
CA TYR A 36 15.92 -23.42 -15.31
C TYR A 36 14.52 -23.30 -15.93
N CYS A 37 13.46 -23.29 -15.13
CA CYS A 37 12.09 -23.04 -15.61
C CYS A 37 11.95 -21.64 -16.22
N ARG A 38 12.54 -20.62 -15.57
CA ARG A 38 12.53 -19.24 -16.07
C ARG A 38 13.34 -19.07 -17.37
N ILE A 39 14.53 -19.64 -17.45
CA ILE A 39 15.37 -19.57 -18.66
C ILE A 39 14.65 -20.25 -19.84
N THR A 40 14.00 -21.39 -19.58
CA THR A 40 13.19 -22.09 -20.59
C THR A 40 12.02 -21.22 -21.05
N LEU A 41 11.36 -20.51 -20.13
CA LEU A 41 10.30 -19.56 -20.46
C LEU A 41 10.82 -18.41 -21.33
N GLU A 42 11.97 -17.82 -20.99
CA GLU A 42 12.59 -16.75 -21.78
C GLU A 42 12.87 -17.20 -23.22
N GLU A 43 13.52 -18.35 -23.42
CA GLU A 43 13.81 -18.90 -24.76
C GLU A 43 12.53 -19.19 -25.56
N CYS A 44 11.50 -19.73 -24.92
CA CYS A 44 10.21 -19.97 -25.53
C CYS A 44 9.49 -18.69 -25.97
N ILE A 45 9.57 -17.61 -25.18
CA ILE A 45 8.96 -16.33 -25.54
C ILE A 45 9.69 -15.70 -26.72
N TYR A 46 11.03 -15.73 -26.74
CA TYR A 46 11.80 -15.27 -27.91
C TYR A 46 11.44 -16.04 -29.18
N LEU A 47 11.25 -17.36 -29.10
CA LEU A 47 10.77 -18.16 -30.22
C LEU A 47 9.40 -17.69 -30.72
N LEU A 48 8.49 -17.29 -29.83
CA LEU A 48 7.19 -16.71 -30.25
C LEU A 48 7.33 -15.34 -30.92
N TYR A 49 8.25 -14.48 -30.47
CA TYR A 49 8.52 -13.21 -31.15
C TYR A 49 9.07 -13.42 -32.56
N GLU A 50 9.95 -14.41 -32.73
CA GLU A 50 10.53 -14.77 -34.03
C GLU A 50 9.49 -15.41 -34.96
N GLU A 51 8.72 -16.39 -34.49
CA GLU A 51 7.69 -17.08 -35.29
C GLU A 51 6.52 -16.17 -35.71
N HIS A 52 6.18 -15.17 -34.89
CA HIS A 52 5.10 -14.22 -35.18
C HIS A 52 5.59 -12.87 -35.75
N TYR A 53 6.88 -12.75 -36.08
CA TYR A 53 7.50 -11.54 -36.65
C TYR A 53 7.17 -10.25 -35.87
N LEU A 54 7.18 -10.32 -34.54
CA LEU A 54 6.85 -9.19 -33.67
C LEU A 54 8.08 -8.30 -33.42
N GLU A 55 7.87 -6.98 -33.41
CA GLU A 55 8.93 -6.04 -33.04
C GLU A 55 9.27 -6.15 -31.55
N LEU A 56 10.55 -6.40 -31.25
CA LEU A 56 11.02 -6.44 -29.87
C LEU A 56 10.90 -5.04 -29.24
N PRO A 57 10.34 -4.92 -28.02
CA PRO A 57 10.29 -3.66 -27.30
C PRO A 57 11.70 -3.16 -26.98
N TYR A 58 11.84 -1.83 -26.85
CA TYR A 58 13.09 -1.17 -26.43
C TYR A 58 13.70 -1.78 -25.15
N ASN A 59 12.86 -2.22 -24.21
CA ASN A 59 13.28 -2.97 -23.02
C ASN A 59 12.86 -4.45 -23.15
N THR A 60 13.84 -5.33 -23.35
CA THR A 60 13.66 -6.78 -23.60
C THR A 60 13.62 -7.64 -22.32
N GLU A 61 13.40 -7.03 -21.15
CA GLU A 61 13.12 -7.81 -19.95
C GLU A 61 11.91 -8.73 -20.13
N LEU A 62 11.98 -9.96 -19.59
CA LEU A 62 10.93 -10.98 -19.70
C LEU A 62 9.53 -10.46 -19.32
N PHE A 63 9.45 -9.52 -18.37
CA PHE A 63 8.19 -8.90 -17.98
C PHE A 63 7.53 -8.16 -19.13
N ASN A 64 8.30 -7.34 -19.85
CA ASN A 64 7.81 -6.54 -20.96
C ASN A 64 7.49 -7.44 -22.14
N LEU A 65 8.35 -8.44 -22.40
CA LEU A 65 8.13 -9.41 -23.47
C LEU A 65 6.84 -10.22 -23.31
N VAL A 66 6.51 -10.66 -22.08
CA VAL A 66 5.27 -11.41 -21.80
C VAL A 66 4.05 -10.49 -21.74
N ASN A 67 4.24 -9.20 -21.47
CA ASN A 67 3.13 -8.27 -21.25
C ASN A 67 2.65 -7.47 -22.45
N GLN A 68 3.40 -7.50 -23.56
CA GLN A 68 2.92 -6.93 -24.81
C GLN A 68 1.59 -7.53 -25.23
N GLU A 69 0.71 -6.68 -25.74
CA GLU A 69 -0.63 -7.11 -26.15
C GLU A 69 -0.58 -8.13 -27.29
N GLU A 70 0.41 -8.07 -28.19
CA GLU A 70 0.54 -9.03 -29.28
C GLU A 70 0.84 -10.45 -28.75
N ILE A 71 1.81 -10.59 -27.84
CA ILE A 71 2.16 -11.88 -27.22
C ILE A 71 1.04 -12.44 -26.35
N LYS A 72 0.34 -11.58 -25.60
CA LYS A 72 -0.82 -12.00 -24.79
C LYS A 72 -1.98 -12.54 -25.63
N ARG A 73 -2.13 -12.08 -26.87
CA ARG A 73 -3.14 -12.62 -27.79
C ARG A 73 -2.75 -13.99 -28.35
N ILE A 74 -1.45 -14.28 -28.46
CA ILE A 74 -0.92 -15.55 -28.96
C ILE A 74 -0.98 -16.64 -27.88
N ILE A 75 -0.63 -16.32 -26.64
CA ILE A 75 -0.56 -17.29 -25.55
C ILE A 75 -1.95 -17.59 -24.98
N PRO A 76 -2.40 -18.86 -24.90
CA PRO A 76 -3.70 -19.21 -24.34
C PRO A 76 -3.89 -18.70 -22.92
N HIS A 77 -5.06 -18.12 -22.62
CA HIS A 77 -5.38 -17.52 -21.31
C HIS A 77 -5.11 -18.47 -20.12
N GLN A 78 -5.38 -19.77 -20.29
CA GLN A 78 -5.14 -20.81 -19.27
C GLN A 78 -3.65 -20.99 -18.90
N GLN A 79 -2.72 -20.58 -19.76
CA GLN A 79 -1.28 -20.67 -19.52
C GLN A 79 -0.70 -19.35 -18.99
N GLN A 80 -1.39 -18.22 -19.16
CA GLN A 80 -0.89 -16.88 -18.80
C GLN A 80 -0.63 -16.71 -17.30
N GLU A 81 -1.52 -17.25 -16.46
CA GLU A 81 -1.32 -17.27 -15.00
C GLU A 81 -0.08 -18.10 -14.61
N GLY A 82 0.15 -19.23 -15.30
CA GLY A 82 1.33 -20.07 -15.13
C GLY A 82 2.63 -19.36 -15.49
N LEU A 83 2.63 -18.51 -16.52
CA LEU A 83 3.80 -17.72 -16.92
C LEU A 83 4.18 -16.66 -15.87
N TYR A 84 3.18 -16.00 -15.31
CA TYR A 84 3.38 -15.04 -14.22
C TYR A 84 3.98 -15.74 -12.99
N TYR A 85 3.52 -16.95 -12.68
CA TYR A 85 4.04 -17.77 -11.60
C TYR A 85 5.50 -18.21 -11.82
N ILE A 86 5.84 -18.73 -13.01
CA ILE A 86 7.22 -19.13 -13.36
C ILE A 86 8.18 -17.94 -13.25
N ARG A 87 7.78 -16.76 -13.74
CA ARG A 87 8.57 -15.52 -13.62
C ARG A 87 8.78 -15.13 -12.15
N LYS A 88 7.73 -15.15 -11.33
CA LYS A 88 7.77 -14.74 -9.92
C LYS A 88 8.72 -15.62 -9.10
N ILE A 89 8.68 -16.93 -9.31
CA ILE A 89 9.59 -17.86 -8.61
C ILE A 89 11.01 -17.75 -9.15
N GLY A 90 11.19 -17.62 -10.47
CA GLY A 90 12.50 -17.40 -11.07
C GLY A 90 13.19 -16.11 -10.58
N ASN A 91 12.42 -15.04 -10.33
CA ASN A 91 12.94 -13.82 -9.69
C ASN A 91 13.29 -14.05 -8.22
N LYS A 92 12.44 -14.75 -7.46
CA LYS A 92 12.69 -15.12 -6.06
C LYS A 92 13.98 -15.94 -5.91
N ALA A 93 14.26 -16.85 -6.84
CA ALA A 93 15.49 -17.64 -6.88
C ALA A 93 16.75 -16.84 -7.27
N SER A 94 16.62 -15.65 -7.86
CA SER A 94 17.74 -14.80 -8.29
C SER A 94 18.08 -13.68 -7.31
N HIS A 95 17.18 -13.29 -6.40
CA HIS A 95 17.44 -12.28 -5.36
C HIS A 95 17.99 -12.89 -4.06
N TYR A 96 19.01 -12.25 -3.48
CA TYR A 96 19.68 -12.72 -2.27
C TYR A 96 18.74 -12.63 -1.04
N GLY A 97 18.54 -13.75 -0.33
CA GLY A 97 17.88 -13.75 1.00
C GLY A 97 16.49 -14.38 1.13
N LYS A 98 15.89 -14.96 0.07
CA LYS A 98 14.60 -15.70 0.17
C LYS A 98 14.63 -17.02 -0.62
N PRO A 99 14.82 -18.19 0.04
CA PRO A 99 14.88 -19.47 -0.67
C PRO A 99 13.52 -19.87 -1.28
N VAL A 100 13.55 -20.54 -2.43
CA VAL A 100 12.38 -21.18 -3.06
C VAL A 100 12.11 -22.52 -2.39
N SER A 101 10.85 -22.82 -2.07
CA SER A 101 10.49 -24.13 -1.51
C SER A 101 10.45 -25.20 -2.61
N SER A 102 10.65 -26.47 -2.26
CA SER A 102 10.52 -27.59 -3.21
C SER A 102 9.10 -27.67 -3.80
N GLU A 103 8.10 -27.24 -3.04
CA GLU A 103 6.70 -27.14 -3.48
C GLU A 103 6.52 -26.04 -4.53
N ASP A 104 7.06 -24.85 -4.30
CA ASP A 104 7.05 -23.73 -5.26
C ASP A 104 7.72 -24.17 -6.57
N ALA A 105 8.89 -24.82 -6.47
CA ALA A 105 9.66 -25.30 -7.62
C ALA A 105 8.93 -26.40 -8.41
N LEU A 106 8.24 -27.31 -7.72
CA LEU A 106 7.42 -28.35 -8.35
C LEU A 106 6.25 -27.75 -9.15
N ILE A 107 5.56 -26.77 -8.58
CA ILE A 107 4.45 -26.08 -9.24
C ILE A 107 4.97 -25.30 -10.45
N GLY A 108 6.12 -24.64 -10.31
CA GLY A 108 6.80 -23.96 -11.42
C GLY A 108 7.13 -24.90 -12.57
N LEU A 109 7.61 -26.12 -12.26
CA LEU A 109 7.90 -27.15 -13.26
C LEU A 109 6.64 -27.67 -13.96
N ARG A 110 5.50 -27.76 -13.26
CA ARG A 110 4.21 -28.17 -13.86
C ARG A 110 3.66 -27.14 -14.84
N TYR A 111 3.67 -25.87 -14.46
CA TYR A 111 3.29 -24.80 -15.38
C TYR A 111 4.23 -24.73 -16.58
N THR A 112 5.52 -24.97 -16.36
CA THR A 112 6.50 -25.03 -17.47
C THR A 112 6.23 -26.23 -18.38
N TYR A 113 5.83 -27.38 -17.83
CA TYR A 113 5.42 -28.55 -18.61
C TYR A 113 4.18 -28.28 -19.47
N ASP A 114 3.13 -27.70 -18.91
CA ASP A 114 1.91 -27.40 -19.65
C ASP A 114 2.15 -26.34 -20.75
N PHE A 115 2.98 -25.33 -20.45
CA PHE A 115 3.36 -24.30 -21.40
C PHE A 115 4.24 -24.84 -22.54
N VAL A 116 5.27 -25.61 -22.22
CA VAL A 116 6.18 -26.17 -23.24
C VAL A 116 5.50 -27.29 -24.04
N LYS A 117 4.52 -27.99 -23.45
CA LYS A 117 3.64 -28.92 -24.17
C LYS A 117 2.73 -28.19 -25.14
N TRP A 118 2.25 -27.00 -24.78
CA TRP A 118 1.53 -26.12 -25.72
C TRP A 118 2.42 -25.68 -26.87
N ILE A 119 3.66 -25.25 -26.58
CA ILE A 119 4.63 -24.87 -27.61
C ILE A 119 4.95 -26.03 -28.54
N ALA A 120 5.26 -27.20 -27.98
CA ALA A 120 5.55 -28.38 -28.78
C ALA A 120 4.33 -28.89 -29.58
N ARG A 121 3.11 -28.54 -29.19
CA ARG A 121 1.91 -28.89 -29.95
C ARG A 121 1.67 -27.91 -31.11
N ASP A 122 1.92 -26.63 -30.88
CA ASP A 122 1.51 -25.56 -31.80
C ASP A 122 2.66 -25.06 -32.70
N TYR A 123 3.93 -25.33 -32.36
CA TYR A 123 5.13 -24.82 -33.04
C TYR A 123 6.18 -25.90 -33.39
N SER A 124 5.83 -27.19 -33.32
CA SER A 124 6.73 -28.28 -33.75
C SER A 124 6.71 -28.49 -35.26
N GLU A 125 7.85 -28.85 -35.84
CA GLU A 125 7.97 -29.18 -37.27
C GLU A 125 7.35 -30.54 -37.61
N SER A 126 7.31 -31.46 -36.64
CA SER A 126 6.73 -32.79 -36.73
C SER A 126 5.78 -33.07 -35.57
N LEU A 127 4.64 -33.73 -35.84
CA LEU A 127 3.65 -34.10 -34.82
C LEU A 127 4.30 -34.96 -33.71
N PRO A 128 4.59 -34.41 -32.51
CA PRO A 128 5.27 -35.15 -31.47
C PRO A 128 4.28 -36.10 -30.79
N ASP A 129 4.75 -37.25 -30.33
CA ASP A 129 3.96 -38.11 -29.44
C ASP A 129 3.85 -37.44 -28.05
N LEU A 130 2.82 -36.62 -27.87
CA LEU A 130 2.66 -35.80 -26.68
C LEU A 130 2.13 -36.65 -25.50
N PRO A 131 2.90 -36.76 -24.39
CA PRO A 131 2.46 -37.53 -23.23
C PRO A 131 1.20 -36.93 -22.57
N GLY A 132 0.51 -37.73 -21.76
CA GLY A 132 -0.72 -37.38 -21.04
C GLY A 132 -0.54 -36.33 -19.93
N LYS A 133 -1.06 -36.58 -18.72
CA LYS A 133 -0.86 -35.67 -17.57
C LYS A 133 0.58 -35.75 -17.05
N PHE A 134 1.09 -34.65 -16.49
CA PHE A 134 2.38 -34.61 -15.80
C PHE A 134 2.47 -35.72 -14.75
N GLN A 135 3.55 -36.50 -14.77
CA GLN A 135 3.73 -37.67 -13.92
C GLN A 135 4.73 -37.38 -12.80
N GLU A 136 4.21 -37.17 -11.59
CA GLU A 136 5.02 -36.87 -10.39
C GLU A 136 5.91 -38.05 -9.95
N GLN A 137 5.58 -39.27 -10.37
CA GLN A 137 6.37 -40.48 -10.12
C GLN A 137 7.75 -40.49 -10.79
N TRP A 138 8.02 -39.59 -11.74
CA TRP A 138 9.30 -39.45 -12.43
C TRP A 138 10.26 -38.48 -11.71
N ILE A 139 9.81 -37.82 -10.65
CA ILE A 139 10.64 -36.94 -9.82
C ILE A 139 11.38 -37.79 -8.76
N PRO A 140 12.70 -37.63 -8.59
CA PRO A 140 13.47 -38.38 -7.60
C PRO A 140 12.98 -38.10 -6.17
N LYS A 141 12.67 -39.18 -5.41
CA LYS A 141 12.29 -39.07 -3.99
C LYS A 141 13.52 -38.77 -3.13
N VAL A 142 13.32 -37.97 -2.07
CA VAL A 142 14.35 -37.56 -1.10
C VAL A 142 14.89 -38.80 -0.38
N GLY A 143 16.01 -39.36 -0.86
CA GLY A 143 16.61 -40.54 -0.25
C GLY A 143 17.67 -41.26 -1.08
N ALA A 144 17.66 -41.10 -2.40
CA ALA A 144 18.76 -41.58 -3.25
C ALA A 144 19.62 -40.38 -3.67
N GLU A 145 20.94 -40.52 -3.62
CA GLU A 145 21.93 -39.53 -4.09
C GLU A 145 22.33 -38.41 -3.11
N LYS A 146 22.50 -38.75 -1.83
CA LYS A 146 23.62 -38.18 -1.06
C LYS A 146 24.93 -38.87 -1.50
N ARG A 147 25.53 -38.43 -2.61
CA ARG A 147 26.96 -38.55 -2.96
C ARG A 147 27.17 -38.14 -4.42
N GLN A 148 27.58 -36.89 -4.66
CA GLN A 148 28.58 -36.46 -5.66
C GLN A 148 28.46 -34.95 -5.89
N LEU A 149 28.83 -34.15 -4.89
CA LEU A 149 28.92 -32.69 -4.98
C LEU A 149 30.35 -32.18 -5.24
N ALA A 150 31.29 -33.07 -5.64
CA ALA A 150 32.68 -32.69 -5.88
C ALA A 150 33.10 -32.78 -7.37
N VAL A 151 32.28 -33.33 -8.27
CA VAL A 151 32.66 -33.52 -9.69
C VAL A 151 32.03 -32.45 -10.61
N ILE A 152 30.89 -31.87 -10.23
CA ILE A 152 30.11 -30.94 -11.08
C ILE A 152 30.76 -29.53 -11.16
N GLN A 153 31.64 -29.18 -10.24
CA GLN A 153 32.30 -27.86 -10.24
C GLN A 153 33.37 -27.74 -11.34
N GLN A 154 34.02 -28.85 -11.73
CA GLN A 154 35.11 -28.83 -12.72
C GLN A 154 34.63 -28.90 -14.18
N GLU A 155 33.44 -29.46 -14.46
CA GLU A 155 32.90 -29.52 -15.83
C GLU A 155 32.22 -28.22 -16.27
N LYS A 156 31.75 -27.39 -15.33
CA LYS A 156 31.08 -26.11 -15.65
C LYS A 156 32.04 -25.07 -16.25
N GLU A 157 33.27 -24.97 -15.76
CA GLU A 157 34.25 -23.98 -16.25
C GLU A 157 34.82 -24.32 -17.65
N ALA A 158 34.80 -25.60 -18.04
CA ALA A 158 35.28 -26.04 -19.35
C ALA A 158 34.26 -25.81 -20.48
N VAL A 159 32.96 -25.92 -20.17
CA VAL A 159 31.87 -25.79 -21.16
C VAL A 159 31.57 -24.32 -21.48
N GLU A 160 31.73 -23.42 -20.51
CA GLU A 160 31.46 -21.98 -20.68
C GLU A 160 32.46 -21.32 -21.65
N LYS A 161 33.73 -21.74 -21.63
CA LYS A 161 34.76 -21.27 -22.57
C LYS A 161 34.57 -21.78 -24.01
N ALA A 162 33.98 -22.95 -24.21
CA ALA A 162 33.74 -23.51 -25.54
C ALA A 162 32.51 -22.92 -26.23
N LEU A 163 31.53 -22.42 -25.46
CA LEU A 163 30.29 -21.86 -25.98
C LEU A 163 30.49 -20.45 -26.57
N ASN A 164 31.31 -19.62 -25.92
CA ASN A 164 31.56 -18.24 -26.39
C ASN A 164 32.31 -18.16 -27.73
N VAL A 165 33.22 -19.11 -28.01
CA VAL A 165 33.94 -19.18 -29.30
C VAL A 165 33.03 -19.59 -30.45
N LYS A 166 31.95 -20.33 -30.17
CA LYS A 166 31.04 -20.84 -31.19
C LYS A 166 29.95 -19.82 -31.59
N ILE A 167 29.61 -18.92 -30.66
CA ILE A 167 28.64 -17.84 -30.88
C ILE A 167 29.22 -16.77 -31.82
N GLU A 168 30.50 -16.40 -31.68
CA GLU A 168 31.16 -15.44 -32.59
C GLU A 168 31.29 -15.95 -34.04
N ALA A 169 31.40 -17.27 -34.24
CA ALA A 169 31.48 -17.86 -35.58
C ALA A 169 30.13 -17.82 -36.33
N LEU A 170 29.01 -18.01 -35.60
CA LEU A 170 27.66 -18.05 -36.17
C LEU A 170 27.13 -16.66 -36.57
N ILE A 171 27.56 -15.61 -35.86
CA ILE A 171 27.20 -14.21 -36.20
C ILE A 171 27.80 -13.82 -37.56
N LYS A 172 29.03 -14.26 -37.83
CA LYS A 172 29.74 -14.00 -39.10
C LYS A 172 29.16 -14.74 -40.32
N GLU A 173 28.52 -15.89 -40.10
CA GLU A 173 27.92 -16.70 -41.15
C GLU A 173 26.53 -16.18 -41.55
N ARG A 174 25.81 -15.56 -40.59
CA ARG A 174 24.49 -14.93 -40.79
C ARG A 174 24.57 -13.65 -41.63
N GLU A 175 25.61 -12.83 -41.45
CA GLU A 175 25.80 -11.60 -42.22
C GLU A 175 26.07 -11.87 -43.71
N ALA A 176 26.73 -12.99 -44.05
CA ALA A 176 27.03 -13.38 -45.43
C ALA A 176 25.83 -14.01 -46.17
N ALA A 177 24.83 -14.53 -45.45
CA ALA A 177 23.64 -15.14 -46.03
C ALA A 177 22.58 -14.10 -46.42
N LEU A 178 22.57 -12.95 -45.73
CA LEU A 178 21.57 -11.89 -45.90
C LEU A 178 21.77 -11.07 -47.19
N GLU A 179 22.99 -11.00 -47.73
CA GLU A 179 23.28 -10.39 -49.05
C GLU A 179 22.78 -11.23 -50.24
N LYS A 180 22.49 -12.52 -50.05
CA LYS A 180 22.09 -13.44 -51.14
C LYS A 180 20.58 -13.56 -51.35
N ALA A 181 19.77 -13.03 -50.44
CA ALA A 181 18.32 -13.26 -50.40
C ALA A 181 17.49 -12.06 -50.91
N GLN A 182 17.99 -11.31 -51.88
CA GLN A 182 17.22 -10.30 -52.62
C GLN A 182 17.05 -10.70 -54.08
N ALA A 183 16.15 -11.66 -54.36
CA ALA A 183 15.59 -11.87 -55.70
C ALA A 183 14.28 -12.70 -55.69
N SER A 184 13.18 -12.05 -56.12
CA SER A 184 11.88 -12.58 -56.60
C SER A 184 10.67 -12.58 -55.64
N GLU A 185 9.90 -11.49 -55.71
CA GLU A 185 8.65 -11.12 -55.02
C GLU A 185 7.38 -11.91 -55.43
N ALA A 186 7.43 -12.77 -56.46
CA ALA A 186 6.22 -13.35 -57.05
C ALA A 186 5.71 -14.65 -56.38
N ALA A 187 6.51 -15.31 -55.53
CA ALA A 187 6.10 -16.56 -54.86
C ALA A 187 5.33 -16.32 -53.55
N LEU A 188 5.53 -15.16 -52.92
CA LEU A 188 4.98 -14.82 -51.60
C LEU A 188 3.45 -14.60 -51.66
N GLN A 189 2.98 -13.88 -52.69
CA GLN A 189 1.56 -13.52 -52.82
C GLN A 189 0.63 -14.70 -53.11
N ALA A 190 1.14 -15.78 -53.72
CA ALA A 190 0.35 -16.98 -53.99
C ALA A 190 0.17 -17.86 -52.75
N GLN A 191 1.07 -17.76 -51.78
CA GLN A 191 1.05 -18.55 -50.56
C GLN A 191 0.16 -17.91 -49.49
N GLU A 192 0.17 -16.57 -49.38
CA GLU A 192 -0.64 -15.79 -48.43
C GLU A 192 -2.17 -15.96 -48.66
N ALA A 193 -2.60 -16.09 -49.92
CA ALA A 193 -4.00 -16.29 -50.24
C ALA A 193 -4.52 -17.68 -49.82
N ALA A 194 -3.66 -18.70 -49.84
CA ALA A 194 -4.02 -20.07 -49.48
C ALA A 194 -4.05 -20.31 -47.95
N THR A 195 -3.20 -19.60 -47.19
CA THR A 195 -3.20 -19.64 -45.72
C THR A 195 -4.42 -18.96 -45.12
N LEU A 196 -4.93 -17.89 -45.75
CA LEU A 196 -6.11 -17.17 -45.27
C LEU A 196 -7.39 -18.04 -45.32
N GLU A 197 -7.56 -18.85 -46.38
CA GLU A 197 -8.70 -19.76 -46.55
C GLU A 197 -8.66 -20.94 -45.55
N ALA A 198 -7.47 -21.45 -45.23
CA ALA A 198 -7.28 -22.54 -44.27
C ALA A 198 -7.52 -22.10 -42.81
N LEU A 199 -7.16 -20.86 -42.47
CA LEU A 199 -7.38 -20.28 -41.13
C LEU A 199 -8.86 -20.08 -40.82
N THR A 200 -9.67 -19.68 -41.81
CA THR A 200 -11.13 -19.55 -41.66
C THR A 200 -11.82 -20.88 -41.37
N GLN A 201 -11.41 -21.98 -42.01
CA GLN A 201 -11.98 -23.31 -41.75
C GLN A 201 -11.62 -23.87 -40.37
N LEU A 202 -10.46 -23.48 -39.83
CA LEU A 202 -9.97 -23.94 -38.54
C LEU A 202 -10.60 -23.19 -37.35
N GLN A 203 -11.00 -21.93 -37.56
CA GLN A 203 -11.79 -21.16 -36.59
C GLN A 203 -13.22 -21.71 -36.43
N GLU A 204 -13.87 -22.14 -37.52
CA GLU A 204 -15.20 -22.77 -37.47
C GLU A 204 -15.19 -24.11 -36.73
N GLN A 205 -14.11 -24.90 -36.82
CA GLN A 205 -13.98 -26.17 -36.09
C GLN A 205 -13.69 -26.00 -34.58
N LYS A 206 -13.01 -24.92 -34.17
CA LYS A 206 -12.73 -24.64 -32.75
C LYS A 206 -13.99 -24.18 -31.99
N ALA A 207 -14.89 -23.46 -32.65
CA ALA A 207 -16.18 -23.05 -32.08
C ALA A 207 -17.10 -24.24 -31.74
N ALA A 208 -16.94 -25.38 -32.42
CA ALA A 208 -17.79 -26.57 -32.25
C ALA A 208 -17.41 -27.49 -31.06
N ARG A 209 -16.34 -27.21 -30.30
CA ARG A 209 -15.78 -28.15 -29.29
C ARG A 209 -15.95 -27.77 -27.81
N LEU A 210 -16.55 -26.64 -27.48
CA LEU A 210 -16.84 -26.28 -26.09
C LEU A 210 -18.20 -26.85 -25.66
N LYS A 211 -18.20 -27.91 -24.84
CA LYS A 211 -19.39 -28.33 -24.09
C LYS A 211 -19.32 -27.74 -22.68
N PRO A 212 -20.28 -26.91 -22.26
CA PRO A 212 -20.42 -26.51 -20.88
C PRO A 212 -21.38 -27.47 -20.14
N LEU A 213 -21.20 -27.59 -18.83
CA LEU A 213 -22.12 -28.11 -17.80
C LEU A 213 -21.40 -27.89 -16.45
N THR A 214 -21.98 -27.23 -15.45
CA THR A 214 -23.30 -27.49 -14.85
C THR A 214 -23.99 -26.21 -14.35
N ARG A 215 -25.34 -26.22 -14.50
CA ARG A 215 -26.29 -25.11 -14.29
C ARG A 215 -26.07 -23.91 -15.21
N GLU A 216 -26.20 -24.16 -16.50
CA GLU A 216 -26.43 -23.10 -17.46
C GLU A 216 -27.83 -22.54 -17.24
N PHE A 217 -27.93 -21.42 -16.54
CA PHE A 217 -29.11 -20.58 -16.72
C PHE A 217 -29.16 -20.21 -18.21
N THR A 218 -30.31 -20.44 -18.83
CA THR A 218 -30.64 -19.79 -20.09
C THR A 218 -30.55 -18.27 -19.90
N GLU A 219 -30.49 -17.53 -21.01
CA GLU A 219 -30.43 -16.08 -20.91
C GLU A 219 -31.66 -15.53 -20.18
N ALA A 220 -32.82 -16.13 -20.40
CA ALA A 220 -34.06 -15.82 -19.70
C ALA A 220 -33.98 -16.13 -18.19
N GLU A 221 -33.43 -17.28 -17.80
CA GLU A 221 -33.25 -17.61 -16.37
C GLU A 221 -32.19 -16.73 -15.69
N THR A 222 -31.15 -16.31 -16.42
CA THR A 222 -30.12 -15.38 -15.91
C THR A 222 -30.74 -14.02 -15.63
N ARG A 223 -31.62 -13.57 -16.52
CA ARG A 223 -32.42 -12.36 -16.37
C ARG A 223 -33.31 -12.44 -15.14
N GLU A 224 -34.14 -13.48 -15.02
CA GLU A 224 -35.11 -13.64 -13.93
C GLU A 224 -34.44 -13.84 -12.55
N HIS A 225 -33.40 -14.66 -12.46
CA HIS A 225 -32.84 -15.08 -11.17
C HIS A 225 -31.69 -14.21 -10.66
N LEU A 226 -31.05 -13.40 -11.50
CA LEU A 226 -29.91 -12.56 -11.09
C LEU A 226 -30.15 -11.08 -11.42
N ILE A 227 -30.46 -10.76 -12.68
CA ILE A 227 -30.54 -9.36 -13.14
C ILE A 227 -31.80 -8.67 -12.59
N ASP A 228 -32.96 -9.30 -12.67
CA ASP A 228 -34.24 -8.75 -12.17
C ASP A 228 -34.19 -8.52 -10.64
N ILE A 229 -33.53 -9.42 -9.90
CA ILE A 229 -33.33 -9.25 -8.45
C ILE A 229 -32.43 -8.05 -8.18
N SER A 230 -31.30 -7.96 -8.89
CA SER A 230 -30.35 -6.86 -8.74
C SER A 230 -30.95 -5.49 -9.15
N LEU A 231 -31.86 -5.47 -10.14
CA LEU A 231 -32.59 -4.27 -10.54
C LEU A 231 -33.62 -3.86 -9.49
N LYS A 232 -34.36 -4.82 -8.90
CA LYS A 232 -35.29 -4.55 -7.79
C LYS A 232 -34.58 -4.01 -6.54
N GLU A 233 -33.42 -4.58 -6.19
CA GLU A 233 -32.60 -4.07 -5.08
C GLU A 233 -32.17 -2.60 -5.28
N ALA A 234 -32.04 -2.17 -6.54
CA ALA A 234 -31.72 -0.80 -6.94
C ALA A 234 -32.98 0.09 -7.11
N GLY A 235 -34.16 -0.38 -6.70
CA GLY A 235 -35.43 0.36 -6.73
C GLY A 235 -36.25 0.24 -8.02
N TRP A 236 -35.85 -0.63 -8.96
CA TRP A 236 -36.57 -0.84 -10.23
C TRP A 236 -37.63 -1.93 -10.12
N HIS A 237 -38.79 -1.58 -9.54
CA HIS A 237 -39.87 -2.55 -9.25
C HIS A 237 -40.81 -2.85 -10.43
N THR A 238 -40.94 -1.92 -11.38
CA THR A 238 -41.91 -2.02 -12.49
C THR A 238 -41.19 -2.31 -13.80
N LEU A 239 -41.13 -3.58 -14.18
CA LEU A 239 -40.53 -4.02 -15.44
C LEU A 239 -41.62 -4.57 -16.38
N ALA A 240 -42.16 -3.75 -17.29
CA ALA A 240 -43.19 -4.21 -18.23
C ALA A 240 -42.59 -4.63 -19.58
N LYS A 241 -43.08 -5.76 -20.10
CA LYS A 241 -42.65 -6.29 -21.40
C LYS A 241 -43.07 -5.36 -22.55
N GLY A 242 -42.14 -5.05 -23.44
CA GLY A 242 -42.30 -4.13 -24.57
C GLY A 242 -42.00 -2.66 -24.28
N ARG A 243 -41.72 -2.29 -23.02
CA ARG A 243 -41.32 -0.93 -22.61
C ARG A 243 -40.02 -0.93 -21.84
N GLU A 244 -39.98 -1.55 -20.67
CA GLU A 244 -38.77 -1.71 -19.85
C GLU A 244 -38.00 -2.97 -20.27
N ILE A 245 -38.70 -4.08 -20.54
CA ILE A 245 -38.10 -5.35 -20.99
C ILE A 245 -38.31 -5.53 -22.49
N GLU A 246 -37.30 -5.98 -23.24
CA GLU A 246 -37.37 -6.26 -24.69
C GLU A 246 -37.90 -5.06 -25.50
N TYR A 247 -37.31 -3.88 -25.31
CA TYR A 247 -37.72 -2.66 -26.00
C TYR A 247 -37.34 -2.71 -27.50
N PRO A 248 -38.29 -2.56 -28.43
CA PRO A 248 -38.02 -2.66 -29.86
C PRO A 248 -37.36 -1.38 -30.43
N VAL A 249 -36.19 -1.53 -31.05
CA VAL A 249 -35.54 -0.48 -31.86
C VAL A 249 -35.67 -0.85 -33.34
N LYS A 250 -36.30 0.02 -34.15
CA LYS A 250 -36.60 -0.25 -35.57
C LYS A 250 -35.86 0.71 -36.50
N GLY A 251 -35.14 0.17 -37.48
CA GLY A 251 -34.47 0.94 -38.54
C GLY A 251 -33.24 1.74 -38.11
N CYS A 252 -32.75 1.56 -36.88
CA CYS A 252 -31.59 2.28 -36.33
C CYS A 252 -30.34 1.39 -36.18
N MET A 253 -30.50 0.06 -36.23
CA MET A 253 -29.36 -0.87 -36.15
C MET A 253 -28.66 -0.98 -37.51
N PRO A 254 -27.35 -1.26 -37.55
CA PRO A 254 -26.61 -1.47 -38.80
C PRO A 254 -27.26 -2.59 -39.63
N VAL A 255 -27.49 -2.33 -40.91
CA VAL A 255 -28.00 -3.33 -41.85
C VAL A 255 -26.84 -4.26 -42.23
N THR A 256 -26.84 -5.46 -41.66
CA THR A 256 -25.89 -6.53 -41.96
C THR A 256 -26.62 -7.70 -42.61
N GLY A 257 -25.87 -8.68 -43.15
CA GLY A 257 -26.47 -9.91 -43.71
C GLY A 257 -27.39 -10.64 -42.73
N ASP A 258 -27.08 -10.57 -41.43
CA ASP A 258 -27.83 -11.20 -40.34
C ASP A 258 -28.98 -10.33 -39.79
N ASN A 259 -28.98 -9.03 -40.09
CA ASN A 259 -30.04 -8.10 -39.70
C ASN A 259 -30.48 -7.20 -40.88
N PRO A 260 -31.14 -7.77 -41.90
CA PRO A 260 -31.46 -7.08 -43.15
C PRO A 260 -32.46 -5.92 -42.96
N ASN A 261 -33.20 -5.89 -41.86
CA ASN A 261 -34.22 -4.88 -41.57
C ASN A 261 -33.74 -3.81 -40.57
N GLY A 262 -32.51 -3.91 -40.06
CA GLY A 262 -31.97 -2.97 -39.06
C GLY A 262 -32.81 -2.88 -37.77
N ASN A 263 -33.44 -3.99 -37.37
CA ASN A 263 -34.29 -4.07 -36.18
C ASN A 263 -33.54 -4.75 -35.02
N GLY A 264 -33.84 -4.38 -33.78
CA GLY A 264 -33.26 -5.01 -32.59
C GLY A 264 -34.18 -4.90 -31.38
N PHE A 265 -33.84 -5.63 -30.32
CA PHE A 265 -34.54 -5.58 -29.04
C PHE A 265 -33.51 -5.35 -27.95
N VAL A 266 -33.70 -4.29 -27.18
CA VAL A 266 -32.88 -3.99 -26.00
C VAL A 266 -33.46 -4.77 -24.83
N ASP A 267 -32.63 -5.54 -24.12
CA ASP A 267 -33.12 -6.41 -23.05
C ASP A 267 -33.78 -5.63 -21.93
N TYR A 268 -33.11 -4.58 -21.42
CA TYR A 268 -33.70 -3.65 -20.48
C TYR A 268 -33.44 -2.19 -20.87
N VAL A 269 -34.45 -1.35 -20.72
CA VAL A 269 -34.32 0.11 -20.77
C VAL A 269 -34.88 0.68 -19.47
N LEU A 270 -34.03 1.43 -18.77
CA LEU A 270 -34.37 2.10 -17.53
C LEU A 270 -34.81 3.53 -17.86
N TRP A 271 -36.06 3.87 -17.56
CA TRP A 271 -36.69 5.13 -17.96
C TRP A 271 -36.74 6.16 -16.84
N ASP A 272 -36.68 7.42 -17.22
CA ASP A 272 -36.99 8.55 -16.36
C ASP A 272 -38.50 8.91 -16.39
N ASP A 273 -38.97 9.68 -15.41
CA ASP A 273 -40.38 10.13 -15.31
C ASP A 273 -40.82 11.01 -16.49
N ASN A 274 -39.87 11.69 -17.11
CA ASN A 274 -40.07 12.51 -18.31
C ASN A 274 -40.05 11.68 -19.61
N GLY A 275 -40.00 10.34 -19.52
CA GLY A 275 -40.11 9.42 -20.65
C GLY A 275 -38.83 9.29 -21.49
N LYS A 276 -37.68 9.78 -20.98
CA LYS A 276 -36.37 9.63 -21.63
C LYS A 276 -35.59 8.43 -21.07
N PRO A 277 -34.75 7.77 -21.88
CA PRO A 277 -33.96 6.62 -21.42
C PRO A 277 -32.79 7.10 -20.54
N LEU A 278 -32.70 6.56 -19.32
CA LEU A 278 -31.58 6.82 -18.40
C LEU A 278 -30.42 5.87 -18.65
N ALA A 279 -30.73 4.57 -18.74
CA ALA A 279 -29.75 3.53 -18.96
C ALA A 279 -30.34 2.37 -19.77
N LEU A 280 -29.46 1.55 -20.31
CA LEU A 280 -29.81 0.26 -20.91
C LEU A 280 -29.02 -0.86 -20.26
N VAL A 281 -29.59 -2.06 -20.19
CA VAL A 281 -28.88 -3.27 -19.75
C VAL A 281 -28.95 -4.30 -20.86
N GLU A 282 -27.79 -4.73 -21.35
CA GLU A 282 -27.64 -5.88 -22.25
C GLU A 282 -27.33 -7.12 -21.43
N ALA A 283 -28.20 -8.13 -21.49
CA ALA A 283 -28.01 -9.37 -20.76
C ALA A 283 -27.29 -10.41 -21.63
N LYS A 284 -26.46 -11.23 -20.99
CA LYS A 284 -25.90 -12.45 -21.58
C LYS A 284 -26.11 -13.62 -20.63
N ARG A 285 -26.02 -14.83 -21.18
CA ARG A 285 -25.99 -16.06 -20.38
C ARG A 285 -24.80 -16.03 -19.43
N THR A 286 -24.97 -16.53 -18.20
CA THR A 286 -23.91 -16.61 -17.17
C THR A 286 -22.59 -17.21 -17.69
N ALA A 287 -22.67 -18.21 -18.58
CA ALA A 287 -21.51 -18.90 -19.14
C ALA A 287 -20.76 -18.12 -20.24
N LYS A 288 -21.32 -17.01 -20.74
CA LYS A 288 -20.71 -16.18 -21.79
C LYS A 288 -19.98 -15.00 -21.16
N ASP A 289 -18.85 -14.65 -21.76
CA ASP A 289 -18.13 -13.43 -21.39
C ASP A 289 -19.01 -12.20 -21.60
N VAL A 290 -19.02 -11.32 -20.59
CA VAL A 290 -19.76 -10.06 -20.55
C VAL A 290 -19.31 -9.14 -21.69
N GLU A 291 -18.02 -9.15 -22.06
CA GLU A 291 -17.49 -8.30 -23.14
C GLU A 291 -18.10 -8.60 -24.51
N ALA A 292 -18.63 -9.81 -24.74
CA ALA A 292 -19.34 -10.13 -25.98
C ALA A 292 -20.63 -9.30 -26.17
N GLY A 293 -21.19 -8.76 -25.10
CA GLY A 293 -22.35 -7.85 -25.13
C GLY A 293 -22.00 -6.39 -25.38
N ARG A 294 -20.73 -5.98 -25.23
CA ARG A 294 -20.32 -4.57 -25.22
C ARG A 294 -20.68 -3.83 -26.52
N HIS A 295 -20.34 -4.41 -27.67
CA HIS A 295 -20.60 -3.76 -28.95
C HIS A 295 -22.10 -3.65 -29.24
N GLN A 296 -22.87 -4.69 -28.89
CA GLN A 296 -24.32 -4.70 -29.05
C GLN A 296 -24.98 -3.63 -28.18
N ALA A 297 -24.58 -3.53 -26.91
CA ALA A 297 -25.04 -2.51 -25.98
C ALA A 297 -24.75 -1.08 -26.49
N PHE A 298 -23.57 -0.85 -27.09
CA PHE A 298 -23.22 0.42 -27.72
C PHE A 298 -24.10 0.77 -28.92
N LEU A 299 -24.39 -0.20 -29.80
CA LEU A 299 -25.29 0.02 -30.92
C LEU A 299 -26.72 0.37 -30.45
N TYR A 300 -27.20 -0.29 -29.41
CA TYR A 300 -28.48 0.03 -28.79
C TYR A 300 -28.50 1.42 -28.15
N ALA A 301 -27.42 1.85 -27.52
CA ALA A 301 -27.28 3.22 -27.01
C ALA A 301 -27.43 4.25 -28.13
N ASN A 302 -26.79 4.02 -29.28
CA ASN A 302 -26.89 4.90 -30.45
C ASN A 302 -28.34 4.95 -31.00
N CYS A 303 -29.04 3.82 -31.03
CA CYS A 303 -30.44 3.76 -31.46
C CYS A 303 -31.36 4.55 -30.51
N LEU A 304 -31.19 4.36 -29.19
CA LEU A 304 -31.99 5.05 -28.18
C LEU A 304 -31.73 6.56 -28.20
N GLU A 305 -30.50 6.99 -28.43
CA GLU A 305 -30.15 8.39 -28.62
C GLU A 305 -30.84 9.00 -29.85
N GLN A 306 -30.85 8.29 -30.98
CA GLN A 306 -31.54 8.74 -32.20
C GLN A 306 -33.05 8.86 -32.01
N LEU A 307 -33.66 7.93 -31.28
CA LEU A 307 -35.12 7.88 -31.09
C LEU A 307 -35.62 8.90 -30.05
N HIS A 308 -34.88 9.08 -28.95
CA HIS A 308 -35.33 9.85 -27.79
C HIS A 308 -34.52 11.13 -27.52
N GLY A 309 -33.46 11.38 -28.30
CA GLY A 309 -32.62 12.57 -28.17
C GLY A 309 -31.79 12.63 -26.87
N GLN A 310 -31.61 11.49 -26.18
CA GLN A 310 -30.81 11.38 -24.97
C GLN A 310 -30.00 10.08 -25.01
N ARG A 311 -28.68 10.18 -24.83
CA ARG A 311 -27.79 9.02 -24.78
C ARG A 311 -27.94 8.32 -23.42
N PRO A 312 -28.38 7.05 -23.35
CA PRO A 312 -28.44 6.32 -22.08
C PRO A 312 -27.05 5.92 -21.58
N VAL A 313 -26.92 5.64 -20.28
CA VAL A 313 -25.76 4.94 -19.70
C VAL A 313 -25.81 3.45 -20.08
N ILE A 314 -24.68 2.87 -20.44
CA ILE A 314 -24.62 1.51 -20.96
C ILE A 314 -24.25 0.55 -19.82
N PHE A 315 -25.10 -0.44 -19.56
CA PHE A 315 -24.76 -1.61 -18.76
C PHE A 315 -24.76 -2.86 -19.62
N TYR A 316 -23.87 -3.77 -19.31
CA TYR A 316 -23.87 -5.10 -19.87
C TYR A 316 -23.46 -6.11 -18.79
N SER A 317 -24.22 -7.20 -18.69
CA SER A 317 -24.15 -8.11 -17.55
C SER A 317 -24.45 -9.55 -17.94
N ASN A 318 -23.79 -10.50 -17.28
CA ASN A 318 -24.14 -11.92 -17.32
C ASN A 318 -24.76 -12.40 -15.98
N GLY A 319 -25.16 -11.48 -15.11
CA GLY A 319 -25.67 -11.75 -13.77
C GLY A 319 -24.59 -11.75 -12.68
N TYR A 320 -23.43 -12.38 -12.91
CA TYR A 320 -22.34 -12.42 -11.93
C TYR A 320 -21.38 -11.23 -12.05
N GLU A 321 -21.07 -10.84 -13.28
CA GLU A 321 -20.28 -9.65 -13.59
C GLU A 321 -21.16 -8.63 -14.32
N THR A 322 -21.11 -7.39 -13.84
CA THR A 322 -21.79 -6.26 -14.45
C THR A 322 -20.75 -5.17 -14.73
N ARG A 323 -20.81 -4.60 -15.94
CA ARG A 323 -19.98 -3.47 -16.33
C ARG A 323 -20.84 -2.28 -16.68
N ILE A 324 -20.35 -1.10 -16.32
CA ILE A 324 -20.94 0.19 -16.66
C ILE A 324 -20.01 0.92 -17.63
N TRP A 325 -20.59 1.54 -18.65
CA TRP A 325 -19.89 2.37 -19.61
C TRP A 325 -20.66 3.66 -19.85
N ASP A 326 -20.11 4.75 -19.31
CA ASP A 326 -20.52 6.12 -19.64
C ASP A 326 -19.61 6.65 -20.74
N ASP A 327 -19.86 6.18 -21.96
CA ASP A 327 -18.98 6.39 -23.12
C ASP A 327 -18.94 7.84 -23.61
N ALA A 328 -19.88 8.67 -23.18
CA ALA A 328 -19.90 10.10 -23.44
C ALA A 328 -18.78 10.84 -22.68
N PHE A 329 -18.42 10.37 -21.48
CA PHE A 329 -17.50 11.07 -20.58
C PHE A 329 -16.22 10.27 -20.27
N TYR A 330 -16.31 8.94 -20.17
CA TYR A 330 -15.18 8.04 -19.94
C TYR A 330 -14.92 7.13 -21.16
N SER A 331 -13.64 6.94 -21.51
CA SER A 331 -13.24 6.11 -22.65
C SER A 331 -13.44 4.61 -22.41
N ALA A 332 -13.19 4.14 -21.18
CA ALA A 332 -13.20 2.73 -20.84
C ALA A 332 -14.43 2.32 -20.00
N PRO A 333 -14.99 1.12 -20.25
CA PRO A 333 -15.95 0.52 -19.33
C PRO A 333 -15.28 0.10 -18.02
N ARG A 334 -16.06 -0.01 -16.95
CA ARG A 334 -15.57 -0.43 -15.63
C ARG A 334 -16.52 -1.42 -14.98
N ARG A 335 -15.99 -2.24 -14.08
CA ARG A 335 -16.77 -3.22 -13.31
C ARG A 335 -17.53 -2.54 -12.18
N VAL A 336 -18.77 -2.97 -11.96
CA VAL A 336 -19.61 -2.57 -10.83
C VAL A 336 -20.30 -3.80 -10.21
N HIS A 337 -20.60 -3.74 -8.92
CA HIS A 337 -21.20 -4.84 -8.16
C HIS A 337 -22.71 -4.67 -7.93
N GLY A 338 -23.38 -3.91 -8.80
CA GLY A 338 -24.81 -3.63 -8.75
C GLY A 338 -25.25 -2.65 -9.83
N PHE A 339 -26.55 -2.38 -9.88
CA PHE A 339 -27.14 -1.36 -10.75
C PHE A 339 -27.35 -0.05 -9.99
N TYR A 340 -27.33 1.05 -10.74
CA TYR A 340 -27.57 2.37 -10.18
C TYR A 340 -29.07 2.60 -9.93
N THR A 341 -29.37 3.33 -8.86
CA THR A 341 -30.73 3.80 -8.62
C THR A 341 -31.13 4.86 -9.65
N LYS A 342 -32.43 5.14 -9.77
CA LYS A 342 -32.93 6.16 -10.69
C LYS A 342 -32.30 7.53 -10.47
N ASP A 343 -32.22 7.97 -9.21
CA ASP A 343 -31.65 9.27 -8.83
C ASP A 343 -30.15 9.37 -9.16
N GLU A 344 -29.42 8.25 -9.05
CA GLU A 344 -28.00 8.16 -9.40
C GLU A 344 -27.80 8.26 -10.91
N LEU A 345 -28.66 7.62 -11.72
CA LEU A 345 -28.60 7.72 -13.19
C LEU A 345 -29.00 9.11 -13.70
N GLN A 346 -30.03 9.72 -13.11
CA GLN A 346 -30.41 11.11 -13.42
C GLN A 346 -29.23 12.07 -13.16
N TRP A 347 -28.53 11.88 -12.04
CA TRP A 347 -27.34 12.65 -11.71
C TRP A 347 -26.22 12.46 -12.75
N LEU A 348 -25.92 11.22 -13.17
CA LEU A 348 -24.91 10.97 -14.21
C LEU A 348 -25.22 11.68 -15.53
N ILE A 349 -26.49 11.67 -15.96
CA ILE A 349 -26.90 12.32 -17.21
C ILE A 349 -26.84 13.84 -17.09
N GLN A 350 -27.29 14.39 -15.96
CA GLN A 350 -27.18 15.83 -15.68
C GLN A 350 -25.71 16.26 -15.75
N LYS A 351 -24.81 15.48 -15.14
CA LYS A 351 -23.38 15.73 -15.03
C LYS A 351 -22.71 15.97 -16.39
N ARG A 352 -23.11 15.26 -17.44
CA ARG A 352 -22.60 15.44 -18.81
C ARG A 352 -22.78 16.85 -19.37
N THR A 353 -23.78 17.59 -18.86
CA THR A 353 -24.07 18.98 -19.30
C THR A 353 -23.55 20.04 -18.34
N THR A 354 -23.31 19.69 -17.07
CA THR A 354 -22.98 20.66 -16.01
C THR A 354 -21.51 20.62 -15.58
N ILE A 355 -20.76 19.59 -15.96
CA ILE A 355 -19.33 19.47 -15.65
C ILE A 355 -18.55 20.65 -16.22
N GLN A 356 -17.63 21.17 -15.41
CA GLN A 356 -16.67 22.20 -15.81
C GLN A 356 -15.24 21.66 -15.66
N ASP A 357 -14.29 22.30 -16.32
CA ASP A 357 -12.87 21.90 -16.29
C ASP A 357 -12.24 22.20 -14.92
N LEU A 358 -11.79 21.16 -14.22
CA LEU A 358 -11.13 21.29 -12.91
C LEU A 358 -9.76 21.93 -13.01
N ARG A 359 -9.08 21.88 -14.17
CA ARG A 359 -7.74 22.45 -14.36
C ARG A 359 -7.77 23.99 -14.27
N GLN A 360 -8.93 24.58 -14.52
CA GLN A 360 -9.18 26.02 -14.38
C GLN A 360 -9.73 26.38 -12.99
N ALA A 361 -9.68 25.45 -12.03
CA ALA A 361 -10.16 25.70 -10.68
C ALA A 361 -9.30 26.74 -9.97
N THR A 362 -9.96 27.74 -9.38
CA THR A 362 -9.34 28.66 -8.43
C THR A 362 -9.76 28.25 -7.01
N PRO A 363 -8.88 27.59 -6.24
CA PRO A 363 -9.20 27.22 -4.87
C PRO A 363 -9.47 28.46 -4.01
N ASN A 364 -10.34 28.31 -3.02
CA ASN A 364 -10.70 29.41 -2.14
C ASN A 364 -9.50 29.80 -1.24
N PRO A 365 -9.00 31.05 -1.32
CA PRO A 365 -7.84 31.49 -0.55
C PRO A 365 -8.08 31.50 0.97
N ASN A 366 -9.35 31.54 1.40
CA ASN A 366 -9.71 31.41 2.82
C ASN A 366 -9.50 29.98 3.32
N ILE A 367 -9.71 28.97 2.47
CA ILE A 367 -9.54 27.57 2.83
C ILE A 367 -8.10 27.12 2.59
N ILE A 368 -7.42 27.53 1.53
CA ILE A 368 -5.98 27.22 1.36
C ILE A 368 -5.19 28.47 0.97
N ASN A 369 -4.08 28.68 1.66
CA ASN A 369 -3.20 29.83 1.46
C ASN A 369 -1.74 29.43 1.21
N ARG A 370 -1.48 28.13 0.99
CA ARG A 370 -0.12 27.58 0.83
C ARG A 370 0.06 27.06 -0.59
N PRO A 371 1.14 27.41 -1.31
CA PRO A 371 1.35 27.01 -2.70
C PRO A 371 1.26 25.50 -2.95
N TYR A 372 1.88 24.69 -2.08
CA TYR A 372 1.86 23.23 -2.22
C TYR A 372 0.45 22.61 -2.08
N GLN A 373 -0.48 23.27 -1.39
CA GLN A 373 -1.86 22.81 -1.30
C GLN A 373 -2.62 23.07 -2.60
N ILE A 374 -2.30 24.19 -3.27
CA ILE A 374 -2.84 24.54 -4.59
C ILE A 374 -2.28 23.56 -5.63
N GLU A 375 -0.98 23.27 -5.58
CA GLU A 375 -0.33 22.27 -6.43
C GLU A 375 -0.96 20.89 -6.25
N ALA A 376 -1.17 20.44 -5.00
CA ALA A 376 -1.82 19.16 -4.72
C ALA A 376 -3.21 19.04 -5.36
N ILE A 377 -4.03 20.09 -5.28
CA ILE A 377 -5.36 20.10 -5.91
C ILE A 377 -5.26 20.12 -7.43
N SER A 378 -4.31 20.88 -7.98
CA SER A 378 -4.09 20.98 -9.43
C SER A 378 -3.64 19.64 -10.02
N ARG A 379 -2.74 18.91 -9.34
CA ARG A 379 -2.32 17.56 -9.74
C ARG A 379 -3.47 16.55 -9.73
N VAL A 380 -4.39 16.65 -8.76
CA VAL A 380 -5.61 15.81 -8.76
C VAL A 380 -6.53 16.19 -9.93
N ALA A 381 -6.67 17.48 -10.22
CA ALA A 381 -7.45 17.95 -11.37
C ALA A 381 -6.89 17.45 -12.70
N GLU A 382 -5.57 17.53 -12.91
CA GLU A 382 -4.87 17.00 -14.08
C GLU A 382 -4.95 15.48 -14.18
N ALA A 383 -4.94 14.76 -13.05
CA ALA A 383 -5.13 13.31 -13.06
C ALA A 383 -6.57 12.90 -13.44
N PHE A 384 -7.57 13.70 -13.04
CA PHE A 384 -8.99 13.38 -13.24
C PHE A 384 -9.52 13.84 -14.60
N VAL A 385 -8.94 14.88 -15.19
CA VAL A 385 -9.37 15.47 -16.46
C VAL A 385 -8.38 15.14 -17.58
N THR A 386 -8.88 14.80 -18.75
CA THR A 386 -8.10 14.76 -19.99
C THR A 386 -8.89 15.41 -21.13
N ASP A 387 -8.21 15.79 -22.20
CA ASP A 387 -8.84 16.33 -23.39
C ASP A 387 -9.31 15.19 -24.31
N GLY A 388 -10.50 15.34 -24.88
CA GLY A 388 -11.04 14.45 -25.90
C GLY A 388 -11.55 15.21 -27.12
N GLU A 389 -11.95 14.48 -28.16
CA GLU A 389 -12.36 15.06 -29.45
C GLU A 389 -13.50 16.11 -29.37
N LYS A 390 -14.35 16.02 -28.35
CA LYS A 390 -15.54 16.87 -28.18
C LYS A 390 -15.47 17.79 -26.94
N GLY A 391 -14.29 17.95 -26.34
CA GLY A 391 -14.07 18.70 -25.09
C GLY A 391 -13.45 17.85 -23.99
N ILE A 392 -13.64 18.25 -22.73
CA ILE A 392 -13.05 17.55 -21.58
C ILE A 392 -13.69 16.18 -21.33
N ARG A 393 -12.87 15.23 -20.89
CA ARG A 393 -13.24 13.86 -20.52
C ARG A 393 -12.65 13.49 -19.17
N GLY A 394 -13.24 12.48 -18.53
CA GLY A 394 -12.67 11.86 -17.35
C GLY A 394 -11.50 10.95 -17.71
N ASN A 395 -10.41 11.02 -16.95
CA ASN A 395 -9.21 10.20 -17.11
C ASN A 395 -9.10 9.15 -16.00
N LYS A 396 -8.27 9.42 -14.98
CA LYS A 396 -8.14 8.57 -13.80
C LYS A 396 -9.22 8.93 -12.79
N ARG A 397 -9.64 7.96 -11.98
CA ARG A 397 -10.59 8.15 -10.87
C ARG A 397 -9.95 7.89 -9.51
N ARG A 398 -8.62 7.85 -9.47
CA ARG A 398 -7.84 7.50 -8.29
C ARG A 398 -6.64 8.43 -8.17
N ALA A 399 -6.37 8.91 -6.97
CA ALA A 399 -5.22 9.77 -6.66
C ALA A 399 -4.69 9.50 -5.25
N LEU A 400 -3.39 9.63 -5.04
CA LEU A 400 -2.72 9.46 -3.76
C LEU A 400 -1.92 10.72 -3.41
N LEU A 401 -2.27 11.37 -2.29
CA LEU A 401 -1.58 12.54 -1.76
C LEU A 401 -0.78 12.15 -0.51
N VAL A 402 0.54 12.21 -0.63
CA VAL A 402 1.47 11.97 0.47
C VAL A 402 1.86 13.32 1.06
N MET A 403 1.43 13.61 2.29
CA MET A 403 1.66 14.90 2.94
C MET A 403 2.08 14.74 4.39
N ALA A 404 3.20 15.37 4.76
CA ALA A 404 3.76 15.34 6.11
C ALA A 404 2.71 15.64 7.21
N THR A 405 2.84 15.00 8.37
CA THR A 405 1.94 15.25 9.51
C THR A 405 1.99 16.71 9.94
N GLY A 406 0.82 17.35 10.07
CA GLY A 406 0.71 18.77 10.42
C GLY A 406 0.72 19.74 9.23
N SER A 407 1.01 19.28 8.01
CA SER A 407 0.97 20.14 6.81
C SER A 407 -0.44 20.59 6.40
N GLY A 408 -1.50 19.98 6.95
CA GLY A 408 -2.88 20.38 6.70
C GLY A 408 -3.65 19.48 5.73
N LYS A 409 -3.42 18.17 5.75
CA LYS A 409 -4.17 17.15 4.98
C LYS A 409 -5.69 17.38 4.95
N THR A 410 -6.31 17.52 6.13
CA THR A 410 -7.75 17.75 6.26
C THR A 410 -8.20 19.06 5.59
N ARG A 411 -7.36 20.10 5.63
CA ARG A 411 -7.62 21.41 4.99
C ARG A 411 -7.52 21.30 3.47
N THR A 412 -6.51 20.60 2.95
CA THR A 412 -6.37 20.29 1.53
C THR A 412 -7.54 19.46 1.02
N ALA A 413 -7.98 18.46 1.78
CA ALA A 413 -9.13 17.63 1.44
C ALA A 413 -10.44 18.43 1.37
N ALA A 414 -10.66 19.35 2.31
CA ALA A 414 -11.82 20.23 2.30
C ALA A 414 -11.83 21.16 1.08
N ALA A 415 -10.69 21.77 0.73
CA ALA A 415 -10.58 22.60 -0.47
C ALA A 415 -10.76 21.80 -1.76
N LEU A 416 -10.20 20.58 -1.85
CA LEU A 416 -10.41 19.69 -2.98
C LEU A 416 -11.90 19.38 -3.16
N ILE A 417 -12.60 19.07 -2.06
CA ILE A 417 -14.03 18.79 -2.08
C ILE A 417 -14.84 20.02 -2.52
N GLU A 418 -14.51 21.22 -2.01
CA GLU A 418 -15.15 22.48 -2.42
C GLU A 418 -15.03 22.69 -3.94
N VAL A 419 -13.83 22.51 -4.48
CA VAL A 419 -13.55 22.63 -5.92
C VAL A 419 -14.38 21.61 -6.70
N LEU A 420 -14.37 20.34 -6.29
CA LEU A 420 -15.14 19.30 -6.97
C LEU A 420 -16.65 19.55 -6.92
N PHE A 421 -17.18 20.09 -5.81
CA PHE A 421 -18.60 20.48 -5.72
C PHE A 421 -18.93 21.66 -6.63
N LYS A 422 -18.12 22.72 -6.59
CA LYS A 422 -18.33 23.95 -7.37
C LYS A 422 -18.32 23.70 -8.88
N TYR A 423 -17.50 22.75 -9.33
CA TYR A 423 -17.36 22.38 -10.75
C TYR A 423 -18.27 21.19 -11.15
N ASN A 424 -19.22 20.79 -10.30
CA ASN A 424 -20.20 19.70 -10.52
C ASN A 424 -19.58 18.31 -10.77
N TRP A 425 -18.41 18.04 -10.20
CA TRP A 425 -17.78 16.72 -10.25
C TRP A 425 -18.30 15.76 -9.18
N VAL A 426 -18.81 16.27 -8.06
CA VAL A 426 -19.32 15.43 -6.96
C VAL A 426 -20.63 15.98 -6.39
N LYS A 427 -21.52 15.08 -5.97
CA LYS A 427 -22.79 15.36 -5.30
C LYS A 427 -22.80 14.83 -3.87
N ARG A 428 -22.20 13.65 -3.64
CA ARG A 428 -22.06 13.01 -2.32
C ARG A 428 -20.64 12.51 -2.10
N VAL A 429 -20.10 12.78 -0.92
CA VAL A 429 -18.73 12.43 -0.54
C VAL A 429 -18.70 11.63 0.75
N LEU A 430 -17.93 10.55 0.75
CA LEU A 430 -17.66 9.74 1.94
C LEU A 430 -16.22 9.99 2.43
N PHE A 431 -16.07 10.40 3.68
CA PHE A 431 -14.78 10.52 4.36
C PHE A 431 -14.61 9.35 5.34
N LEU A 432 -13.56 8.55 5.12
CA LEU A 432 -13.23 7.39 5.94
C LEU A 432 -11.97 7.63 6.76
N ALA A 433 -12.05 7.32 8.04
CA ALA A 433 -10.91 7.32 8.95
C ALA A 433 -10.92 6.10 9.88
N ASP A 434 -9.78 5.78 10.49
CA ASP A 434 -9.61 4.57 11.30
C ASP A 434 -10.39 4.61 12.63
N ARG A 435 -10.58 5.80 13.22
CA ARG A 435 -11.12 5.95 14.58
C ARG A 435 -12.20 7.01 14.69
N ASN A 436 -13.15 6.82 15.62
CA ASN A 436 -14.26 7.76 15.86
C ASN A 436 -13.77 9.19 16.17
N ALA A 437 -12.69 9.35 16.93
CA ALA A 437 -12.13 10.66 17.25
C ALA A 437 -11.66 11.42 15.99
N LEU A 438 -11.02 10.72 15.04
CA LEU A 438 -10.59 11.27 13.76
C LEU A 438 -11.78 11.71 12.91
N VAL A 439 -12.83 10.87 12.86
CA VAL A 439 -14.08 11.15 12.14
C VAL A 439 -14.74 12.42 12.68
N THR A 440 -14.90 12.53 14.01
CA THR A 440 -15.48 13.72 14.64
C THR A 440 -14.61 14.96 14.41
N GLN A 441 -13.29 14.84 14.51
CA GLN A 441 -12.38 15.96 14.26
C GLN A 441 -12.44 16.44 12.80
N ALA A 442 -12.45 15.51 11.85
CA ALA A 442 -12.61 15.82 10.44
C ALA A 442 -13.94 16.53 10.20
N LYS A 443 -15.06 16.00 10.70
CA LYS A 443 -16.38 16.65 10.60
C LYS A 443 -16.36 18.09 11.11
N ASN A 444 -15.80 18.32 12.30
CA ASN A 444 -15.74 19.67 12.88
C ASN A 444 -14.92 20.63 12.01
N SER A 445 -13.77 20.18 11.50
CA SER A 445 -12.92 20.97 10.62
C SER A 445 -13.63 21.28 9.29
N PHE A 446 -14.33 20.30 8.73
CA PHE A 446 -15.10 20.47 7.49
C PHE A 446 -16.29 21.41 7.67
N ASN A 447 -16.97 21.41 8.82
CA ASN A 447 -18.05 22.35 9.12
C ASN A 447 -17.54 23.80 9.22
N GLU A 448 -16.31 24.00 9.68
CA GLU A 448 -15.67 25.32 9.74
C GLU A 448 -15.32 25.83 8.34
N TYR A 449 -14.73 24.97 7.49
CA TYR A 449 -14.31 25.36 6.14
C TYR A 449 -15.46 25.39 5.12
N LEU A 450 -16.45 24.49 5.25
CA LEU A 450 -17.55 24.28 4.31
C LEU A 450 -18.92 24.36 5.00
N PRO A 451 -19.29 25.51 5.61
CA PRO A 451 -20.53 25.63 6.40
C PRO A 451 -21.81 25.49 5.57
N HIS A 452 -21.72 25.56 4.24
CA HIS A 452 -22.84 25.44 3.31
C HIS A 452 -23.18 23.99 2.92
N LEU A 453 -22.32 23.01 3.26
CA LEU A 453 -22.55 21.60 2.98
C LEU A 453 -23.04 20.88 4.24
N SER A 454 -24.06 20.03 4.08
CA SER A 454 -24.58 19.19 5.17
C SER A 454 -23.60 18.04 5.45
N ALA A 455 -23.09 17.98 6.69
CA ALA A 455 -22.16 16.97 7.17
C ALA A 455 -22.74 16.12 8.32
N VAL A 456 -22.61 14.80 8.23
CA VAL A 456 -23.09 13.84 9.25
C VAL A 456 -21.95 12.93 9.71
N ASP A 457 -21.92 12.61 11.01
CA ASP A 457 -21.04 11.59 11.59
C ASP A 457 -21.84 10.31 11.83
N LEU A 458 -21.63 9.28 11.01
CA LEU A 458 -22.37 8.02 11.10
C LEU A 458 -22.09 7.23 12.37
N THR A 459 -21.09 7.62 13.17
CA THR A 459 -20.83 6.99 14.47
C THR A 459 -21.77 7.51 15.57
N LYS A 460 -22.41 8.67 15.35
CA LYS A 460 -23.25 9.37 16.34
C LYS A 460 -24.65 9.68 15.86
N GLU A 461 -24.82 9.87 14.56
CA GLU A 461 -26.04 10.40 13.95
C GLU A 461 -26.61 9.41 12.92
N LYS A 462 -27.92 9.50 12.70
CA LYS A 462 -28.60 8.82 11.58
C LYS A 462 -28.54 9.72 10.36
N GLU A 463 -28.35 9.10 9.21
CA GLU A 463 -28.25 9.81 7.94
C GLU A 463 -29.65 10.19 7.44
N ASN A 464 -29.75 11.34 6.79
CA ASN A 464 -30.94 11.80 6.08
C ASN A 464 -30.62 11.96 4.58
N ASP A 465 -31.61 11.83 3.70
CA ASP A 465 -31.45 11.87 2.23
C ASP A 465 -30.83 13.15 1.66
N THR A 466 -30.80 14.23 2.45
CA THR A 466 -30.24 15.54 2.10
C THR A 466 -28.75 15.69 2.45
N THR A 467 -28.13 14.68 3.05
CA THR A 467 -26.73 14.71 3.46
C THR A 467 -25.79 14.66 2.25
N ARG A 468 -24.77 15.53 2.24
CA ARG A 468 -23.80 15.64 1.13
C ARG A 468 -22.40 15.15 1.53
N LEU A 469 -22.03 15.34 2.79
CA LEU A 469 -20.76 14.89 3.36
C LEU A 469 -21.02 13.86 4.47
N VAL A 470 -20.51 12.66 4.27
CA VAL A 470 -20.70 11.53 5.19
C VAL A 470 -19.36 11.18 5.81
N PHE A 471 -19.28 11.24 7.14
CA PHE A 471 -18.07 10.86 7.90
C PHE A 471 -18.32 9.53 8.59
N SER A 472 -17.42 8.56 8.39
CA SER A 472 -17.56 7.22 8.97
C SER A 472 -16.20 6.58 9.28
N THR A 473 -16.23 5.59 10.18
CA THR A 473 -15.11 4.66 10.30
C THR A 473 -15.25 3.49 9.33
N TYR A 474 -14.14 2.82 9.02
CA TYR A 474 -14.17 1.64 8.16
C TYR A 474 -15.13 0.54 8.69
N PRO A 475 -15.08 0.11 9.97
CA PRO A 475 -16.02 -0.89 10.49
C PRO A 475 -17.48 -0.42 10.45
N SER A 476 -17.74 0.85 10.79
CA SER A 476 -19.10 1.40 10.79
C SER A 476 -19.70 1.40 9.39
N MET A 477 -18.93 1.80 8.37
CA MET A 477 -19.39 1.79 6.99
C MET A 477 -19.69 0.37 6.51
N MET A 478 -18.79 -0.57 6.78
CA MET A 478 -18.94 -1.98 6.40
C MET A 478 -20.24 -2.59 6.93
N ASN A 479 -20.54 -2.37 8.22
CA ASN A 479 -21.78 -2.85 8.83
C ASN A 479 -23.02 -2.14 8.27
N ARG A 480 -22.91 -0.86 7.91
CA ARG A 480 -24.04 -0.08 7.39
C ARG A 480 -24.41 -0.43 5.95
N ILE A 481 -23.46 -0.82 5.11
CA ILE A 481 -23.76 -1.32 3.75
C ILE A 481 -24.71 -2.53 3.83
N ASP A 482 -24.49 -3.43 4.79
CA ASP A 482 -25.34 -4.62 4.97
C ASP A 482 -26.64 -4.32 5.74
N SER A 483 -26.58 -3.50 6.81
CA SER A 483 -27.71 -3.32 7.74
C SER A 483 -28.70 -2.20 7.38
N ALA A 484 -28.31 -1.25 6.52
CA ALA A 484 -29.20 -0.18 6.08
C ALA A 484 -29.99 -0.62 4.85
N GLN A 485 -31.14 -1.24 5.08
CA GLN A 485 -32.11 -1.60 4.04
C GLN A 485 -33.43 -0.86 4.31
N ASN A 486 -34.04 -0.32 3.26
CA ASN A 486 -35.40 0.21 3.28
C ASN A 486 -36.31 -0.87 2.67
N GLU A 487 -36.99 -1.66 3.52
CA GLU A 487 -37.79 -2.81 3.06
C GLU A 487 -36.96 -3.80 2.21
N ASP A 488 -37.20 -3.87 0.91
CA ASP A 488 -36.50 -4.71 -0.08
C ASP A 488 -35.42 -3.94 -0.88
N GLU A 489 -35.18 -2.66 -0.58
CA GLU A 489 -34.21 -1.78 -1.27
C GLU A 489 -32.94 -1.55 -0.45
N ARG A 490 -31.78 -1.50 -1.13
CA ARG A 490 -30.52 -1.10 -0.50
C ARG A 490 -30.45 0.41 -0.34
N PHE A 491 -30.23 0.90 0.88
CA PHE A 491 -30.09 2.34 1.14
C PHE A 491 -28.80 2.92 0.50
N TYR A 492 -27.69 2.18 0.60
CA TYR A 492 -26.43 2.53 -0.04
C TYR A 492 -26.30 1.82 -1.39
N GLY A 493 -26.81 2.43 -2.46
CA GLY A 493 -26.56 1.97 -3.82
C GLY A 493 -25.08 2.04 -4.22
N VAL A 494 -24.69 1.28 -5.24
CA VAL A 494 -23.30 1.28 -5.75
C VAL A 494 -22.85 2.65 -6.26
N GLY A 495 -23.78 3.47 -6.78
CA GLY A 495 -23.54 4.84 -7.24
C GLY A 495 -23.79 5.92 -6.18
N HIS A 496 -24.01 5.56 -4.92
CA HIS A 496 -24.46 6.50 -3.88
C HIS A 496 -23.42 7.61 -3.60
N PHE A 497 -22.13 7.30 -3.67
CA PHE A 497 -21.04 8.25 -3.47
C PHE A 497 -20.29 8.51 -4.77
N ASP A 498 -20.01 9.79 -5.08
CA ASP A 498 -19.17 10.16 -6.23
C ASP A 498 -17.68 10.15 -5.89
N LEU A 499 -17.34 10.38 -4.62
CA LEU A 499 -15.98 10.51 -4.11
C LEU A 499 -15.84 9.88 -2.72
N ILE A 500 -14.75 9.14 -2.52
CA ILE A 500 -14.33 8.61 -1.23
C ILE A 500 -12.94 9.18 -0.90
N ILE A 501 -12.86 9.88 0.22
CA ILE A 501 -11.60 10.31 0.84
C ILE A 501 -11.18 9.27 1.86
N ILE A 502 -9.95 8.76 1.73
CA ILE A 502 -9.38 7.75 2.60
C ILE A 502 -8.27 8.42 3.42
N ASP A 503 -8.51 8.64 4.71
CA ASP A 503 -7.49 9.17 5.63
C ASP A 503 -6.59 8.04 6.15
N GLU A 504 -5.29 8.33 6.24
CA GLU A 504 -4.23 7.37 6.52
C GLU A 504 -4.26 6.16 5.55
N ALA A 505 -4.26 6.44 4.25
CA ALA A 505 -4.23 5.42 3.19
C ALA A 505 -2.89 4.66 3.17
N HIS A 506 -2.78 3.59 3.98
CA HIS A 506 -1.63 2.67 4.02
C HIS A 506 -2.09 1.20 4.15
N ARG A 507 -1.16 0.26 3.93
CA ARG A 507 -1.39 -1.20 3.76
C ARG A 507 -2.41 -1.84 4.70
N SER A 508 -2.43 -1.44 5.97
CA SER A 508 -3.30 -2.00 7.02
C SER A 508 -4.80 -1.80 6.73
N VAL A 509 -5.14 -0.67 6.12
CA VAL A 509 -6.51 -0.29 5.77
C VAL A 509 -6.97 -1.08 4.55
N TYR A 510 -6.09 -1.23 3.55
CA TYR A 510 -6.44 -1.89 2.29
C TYR A 510 -6.82 -3.36 2.49
N ASN A 511 -5.96 -4.18 3.09
CA ASN A 511 -6.20 -5.62 3.16
C ASN A 511 -7.50 -6.00 3.90
N ARG A 512 -7.93 -5.18 4.85
CA ARG A 512 -9.16 -5.44 5.62
C ARG A 512 -10.40 -4.80 4.99
N TYR A 513 -10.28 -3.62 4.37
CA TYR A 513 -11.42 -2.80 3.96
C TYR A 513 -11.53 -2.58 2.45
N ARG A 514 -10.70 -3.25 1.64
CA ARG A 514 -10.74 -3.24 0.16
C ARG A 514 -12.16 -3.41 -0.39
N ALA A 515 -12.95 -4.27 0.23
CA ALA A 515 -14.34 -4.54 -0.13
C ALA A 515 -15.21 -3.27 -0.22
N ILE A 516 -14.97 -2.27 0.64
CA ILE A 516 -15.72 -0.99 0.62
C ILE A 516 -15.40 -0.18 -0.65
N PHE A 517 -14.13 -0.15 -1.02
CA PHE A 517 -13.64 0.63 -2.18
C PHE A 517 -13.99 -0.03 -3.52
N GLU A 518 -14.17 -1.35 -3.54
CA GLU A 518 -14.64 -2.09 -4.73
C GLU A 518 -16.15 -2.03 -4.88
N TYR A 519 -16.90 -1.95 -3.77
CA TYR A 519 -18.36 -1.88 -3.78
C TYR A 519 -18.89 -0.57 -4.36
N PHE A 520 -18.38 0.58 -3.89
CA PHE A 520 -18.81 1.89 -4.36
C PHE A 520 -18.10 2.29 -5.65
N ASP A 521 -18.87 2.64 -6.68
CA ASP A 521 -18.35 3.13 -7.96
C ASP A 521 -17.99 4.64 -7.88
N ALA A 522 -17.08 4.97 -6.96
CA ALA A 522 -16.67 6.34 -6.63
C ALA A 522 -15.23 6.65 -7.07
N ALA A 523 -14.91 7.93 -7.24
CA ALA A 523 -13.51 8.37 -7.31
C ALA A 523 -12.84 8.20 -5.94
N LEU A 524 -11.57 7.78 -5.91
CA LEU A 524 -10.82 7.52 -4.67
C LEU A 524 -9.68 8.51 -4.52
N VAL A 525 -9.61 9.21 -3.37
CA VAL A 525 -8.46 10.05 -3.03
C VAL A 525 -7.89 9.59 -1.69
N GLY A 526 -6.68 9.06 -1.73
CA GLY A 526 -5.92 8.64 -0.56
C GLY A 526 -5.12 9.79 0.02
N LEU A 527 -5.20 9.98 1.34
CA LEU A 527 -4.37 10.91 2.09
C LEU A 527 -3.49 10.09 3.03
N THR A 528 -2.18 10.29 3.00
CA THR A 528 -1.28 9.60 3.93
C THR A 528 -0.20 10.52 4.45
N ALA A 529 0.18 10.29 5.71
CA ALA A 529 1.27 11.00 6.37
C ALA A 529 2.60 10.26 6.30
N THR A 530 2.55 8.99 5.94
CA THR A 530 3.71 8.11 5.90
C THR A 530 4.61 8.51 4.74
N PRO A 531 5.94 8.69 4.95
CA PRO A 531 6.87 8.97 3.87
C PRO A 531 6.79 7.92 2.76
N LYS A 532 7.18 8.30 1.55
CA LYS A 532 7.10 7.46 0.35
C LYS A 532 7.73 6.07 0.56
N ASP A 533 8.89 6.01 1.20
CA ASP A 533 9.63 4.77 1.47
C ASP A 533 8.93 3.84 2.48
N GLY A 534 7.99 4.37 3.26
CA GLY A 534 7.17 3.60 4.20
C GLY A 534 5.81 3.17 3.63
N ILE A 535 5.50 3.52 2.38
CA ILE A 535 4.24 3.14 1.72
C ILE A 535 4.44 1.83 0.96
N ASP A 536 3.54 0.88 1.22
CA ASP A 536 3.59 -0.44 0.59
C ASP A 536 3.20 -0.38 -0.89
N HIS A 537 3.85 -1.21 -1.72
CA HIS A 537 3.58 -1.34 -3.16
C HIS A 537 2.08 -1.53 -3.49
N ASN A 538 1.35 -2.32 -2.70
CA ASN A 538 -0.09 -2.56 -2.93
C ASN A 538 -0.93 -1.27 -2.77
N THR A 539 -0.45 -0.30 -1.98
CA THR A 539 -1.12 0.99 -1.80
C THR A 539 -1.00 1.83 -3.08
N PHE A 540 0.18 1.86 -3.71
CA PHE A 540 0.37 2.54 -5.01
C PHE A 540 -0.50 1.91 -6.10
N GLU A 541 -0.56 0.57 -6.15
CA GLU A 541 -1.41 -0.16 -7.10
C GLU A 541 -2.89 0.18 -6.95
N LEU A 542 -3.40 0.27 -5.71
CA LEU A 542 -4.78 0.68 -5.45
C LEU A 542 -5.09 2.03 -6.09
N PHE A 543 -4.21 3.02 -5.94
CA PHE A 543 -4.45 4.36 -6.48
C PHE A 543 -4.02 4.54 -7.95
N GLY A 544 -3.63 3.46 -8.64
CA GLY A 544 -3.20 3.52 -10.04
C GLY A 544 -1.95 4.38 -10.25
N CYS A 545 -1.09 4.43 -9.23
CA CYS A 545 0.19 5.12 -9.23
C CYS A 545 1.30 4.12 -9.62
N ALA A 546 2.31 4.57 -10.37
CA ALA A 546 3.50 3.76 -10.60
C ALA A 546 4.24 3.55 -9.27
N ASN A 547 5.01 2.46 -9.15
CA ASN A 547 5.74 2.17 -7.92
C ASN A 547 6.57 3.39 -7.53
N GLU A 548 6.42 3.83 -6.29
CA GLU A 548 7.16 4.96 -5.73
C GLU A 548 6.79 6.35 -6.30
N ASP A 549 5.72 6.49 -7.08
CA ASP A 549 5.33 7.81 -7.63
C ASP A 549 3.89 8.18 -7.29
N PRO A 550 3.63 8.80 -6.11
CA PRO A 550 2.29 9.26 -5.75
C PRO A 550 1.87 10.48 -6.59
N THR A 551 0.56 10.72 -6.72
CA THR A 551 0.02 11.88 -7.45
C THR A 551 0.56 13.22 -6.95
N PHE A 552 0.85 13.30 -5.64
CA PHE A 552 1.50 14.45 -5.03
C PHE A 552 2.31 14.01 -3.81
N LEU A 553 3.49 14.61 -3.64
CA LEU A 553 4.42 14.33 -2.55
C LEU A 553 4.85 15.63 -1.87
N TYR A 554 4.64 15.72 -0.56
CA TYR A 554 5.12 16.80 0.27
C TYR A 554 5.66 16.28 1.61
N GLU A 555 6.98 16.19 1.68
CA GLU A 555 7.68 15.51 2.78
C GLU A 555 7.99 16.44 3.95
N LEU A 556 8.33 15.83 5.10
CA LEU A 556 8.59 16.58 6.32
C LEU A 556 9.78 17.55 6.18
N HIS A 557 10.83 17.14 5.48
CA HIS A 557 12.04 17.96 5.28
C HIS A 557 11.75 19.24 4.49
N GLN A 558 10.78 19.21 3.57
CA GLN A 558 10.31 20.40 2.82
C GLN A 558 9.37 21.27 3.68
N ALA A 559 8.60 20.63 4.57
CA ALA A 559 7.61 21.29 5.40
C ALA A 559 8.19 22.03 6.61
N VAL A 560 9.26 21.51 7.23
CA VAL A 560 9.87 22.07 8.45
C VAL A 560 10.43 23.49 8.26
N PRO A 561 11.15 23.84 7.19
CA PRO A 561 11.70 25.18 7.04
C PRO A 561 10.63 26.28 6.94
N LYS A 562 9.43 25.95 6.42
CA LYS A 562 8.42 26.95 6.03
C LYS A 562 7.10 26.91 6.82
N TYR A 563 6.62 25.72 7.22
CA TYR A 563 5.25 25.54 7.72
C TYR A 563 5.11 24.66 8.97
N LEU A 564 6.19 24.04 9.43
CA LEU A 564 6.26 23.22 10.63
C LEU A 564 7.43 23.68 11.51
N LYS A 565 7.59 23.12 12.70
CA LYS A 565 8.73 23.38 13.60
C LYS A 565 9.66 22.18 13.68
N PRO A 566 10.99 22.41 13.73
CA PRO A 566 11.98 21.35 13.90
C PRO A 566 11.89 20.74 15.30
N TYR A 567 12.42 19.52 15.42
CA TYR A 567 12.59 18.84 16.70
C TYR A 567 14.06 18.86 17.12
N LYS A 568 14.32 18.83 18.43
CA LYS A 568 15.63 18.49 18.99
C LYS A 568 15.52 17.17 19.73
N ASN A 569 16.42 16.24 19.43
CA ASN A 569 16.45 14.94 20.06
C ASN A 569 17.38 14.96 21.29
N ILE A 570 16.85 14.48 22.41
CA ILE A 570 17.55 14.29 23.67
C ILE A 570 17.53 12.79 23.94
N ASN A 571 18.67 12.14 23.76
CA ASN A 571 18.78 10.71 24.06
C ASN A 571 18.90 10.55 25.59
N VAL A 572 17.99 9.80 26.20
CA VAL A 572 17.91 9.54 27.64
C VAL A 572 18.06 8.05 27.84
N SER A 573 19.30 7.56 27.90
CA SER A 573 19.54 6.12 28.03
C SER A 573 19.94 5.73 29.45
N THR A 574 19.45 4.58 29.90
CA THR A 574 19.92 3.91 31.12
C THR A 574 20.36 2.48 30.82
N ASN A 575 21.24 1.92 31.63
CA ASN A 575 21.81 0.58 31.41
C ASN A 575 20.72 -0.51 31.41
N PHE A 576 19.74 -0.46 32.32
CA PHE A 576 18.70 -1.48 32.36
C PHE A 576 17.79 -1.51 31.11
N LEU A 577 17.59 -0.36 30.47
CA LEU A 577 16.80 -0.28 29.23
C LEU A 577 17.57 -0.79 28.00
N ARG A 578 18.92 -0.70 28.00
CA ARG A 578 19.77 -1.18 26.90
C ARG A 578 20.14 -2.67 27.04
N SER A 579 20.63 -3.10 28.20
CA SER A 579 21.17 -4.46 28.40
C SER A 579 20.29 -5.36 29.27
N GLY A 580 19.25 -4.84 29.92
CA GLY A 580 18.47 -5.59 30.91
C GLY A 580 19.14 -5.62 32.29
N ILE A 581 18.65 -6.50 33.18
CA ILE A 581 19.15 -6.64 34.55
C ILE A 581 19.96 -7.92 34.66
N ARG A 582 21.22 -7.80 35.09
CA ARG A 582 22.10 -8.93 35.39
C ARG A 582 22.26 -9.08 36.89
N TYR A 583 22.13 -10.31 37.38
CA TYR A 583 22.28 -10.60 38.80
C TYR A 583 23.67 -10.22 39.35
N SER A 584 24.72 -10.30 38.52
CA SER A 584 26.10 -9.91 38.89
C SER A 584 26.26 -8.43 39.21
N ASP A 585 25.41 -7.58 38.65
CA ASP A 585 25.59 -6.12 38.65
C ASP A 585 24.76 -5.44 39.77
N LEU A 586 23.96 -6.23 40.50
CA LEU A 586 23.13 -5.78 41.63
C LEU A 586 23.90 -5.79 42.95
N SER A 587 23.60 -4.87 43.86
CA SER A 587 24.18 -4.88 45.22
C SER A 587 23.68 -6.06 46.05
N GLU A 588 24.39 -6.45 47.12
CA GLU A 588 24.01 -7.59 47.97
C GLU A 588 22.58 -7.50 48.54
N LYS A 589 22.11 -6.28 48.84
CA LYS A 589 20.71 -6.05 49.29
C LYS A 589 19.68 -6.14 48.16
N GLU A 590 20.11 -5.90 46.92
CA GLU A 590 19.25 -6.01 45.74
C GLU A 590 19.20 -7.44 45.21
N LYS A 591 20.29 -8.21 45.37
CA LYS A 591 20.31 -9.65 45.13
C LYS A 591 19.31 -10.40 46.02
N GLU A 592 19.27 -10.08 47.31
CA GLU A 592 18.31 -10.66 48.25
C GLU A 592 16.85 -10.35 47.83
N LYS A 593 16.56 -9.12 47.40
CA LYS A 593 15.24 -8.75 46.85
C LYS A 593 14.95 -9.38 45.48
N TYR A 594 15.96 -9.53 44.63
CA TYR A 594 15.84 -10.18 43.32
C TYR A 594 15.52 -11.67 43.51
N GLU A 595 16.16 -12.32 44.48
CA GLU A 595 15.84 -13.68 44.91
C GLU A 595 14.42 -13.77 45.47
N GLU A 596 14.01 -12.90 46.39
CA GLU A 596 12.62 -12.89 46.89
C GLU A 596 11.57 -12.68 45.79
N THR A 597 11.91 -11.93 44.74
CA THR A 597 10.96 -11.50 43.70
C THR A 597 10.88 -12.46 42.51
N PHE A 598 12.00 -13.08 42.12
CA PHE A 598 12.10 -13.90 40.90
C PHE A 598 12.42 -15.38 41.16
N LEU A 599 12.62 -15.79 42.42
CA LEU A 599 12.74 -17.21 42.77
C LEU A 599 11.41 -17.92 42.54
N ASP A 600 11.42 -18.88 41.63
CA ASP A 600 10.26 -19.72 41.38
C ASP A 600 10.05 -20.69 42.56
N THR A 601 9.03 -20.42 43.38
CA THR A 601 8.68 -21.25 44.55
C THR A 601 8.33 -22.72 44.21
N THR A 602 8.11 -23.05 42.94
CA THR A 602 7.73 -24.40 42.48
C THR A 602 8.92 -25.15 41.87
N THR A 603 9.85 -24.48 41.18
CA THR A 603 11.01 -25.11 40.51
C THR A 603 12.35 -24.83 41.21
N GLY A 604 12.46 -23.79 42.03
CA GLY A 604 13.69 -23.37 42.71
C GLY A 604 14.71 -22.69 41.79
N GLU A 605 14.36 -22.40 40.53
CA GLU A 605 15.26 -21.75 39.57
C GLU A 605 15.21 -20.22 39.69
N LEU A 606 16.39 -19.58 39.61
CA LEU A 606 16.56 -18.12 39.59
C LEU A 606 17.10 -17.69 38.22
N PRO A 607 16.43 -16.78 37.48
CA PRO A 607 16.95 -16.27 36.21
C PRO A 607 18.23 -15.43 36.42
N GLU A 608 19.37 -15.85 35.85
CA GLU A 608 20.65 -15.12 35.94
C GLU A 608 20.64 -13.76 35.21
N GLU A 609 19.85 -13.64 34.13
CA GLU A 609 19.72 -12.42 33.33
C GLU A 609 18.26 -12.20 32.89
N ILE A 610 17.75 -10.98 33.10
CA ILE A 610 16.46 -10.53 32.58
C ILE A 610 16.74 -9.61 31.40
N GLY A 611 16.47 -10.09 30.18
CA GLY A 611 16.69 -9.29 28.97
C GLY A 611 15.83 -8.02 28.91
N ALA A 612 16.33 -6.98 28.24
CA ALA A 612 15.72 -5.65 28.12
C ALA A 612 14.25 -5.64 27.61
N GLN A 613 13.81 -6.68 26.89
CA GLN A 613 12.40 -6.81 26.48
C GLN A 613 11.42 -7.01 27.66
N ALA A 614 11.89 -7.56 28.78
CA ALA A 614 11.06 -7.75 29.97
C ALA A 614 10.73 -6.41 30.64
N MET A 615 11.68 -5.46 30.63
CA MET A 615 11.53 -4.09 31.13
C MET A 615 10.39 -3.32 30.44
N ASN A 616 10.13 -3.65 29.18
CA ASN A 616 9.08 -3.03 28.37
C ASN A 616 7.75 -3.81 28.38
N LYS A 617 7.67 -4.96 29.07
CA LYS A 617 6.49 -5.84 29.08
C LYS A 617 5.87 -6.04 30.46
N TRP A 618 6.65 -6.50 31.43
CA TRP A 618 6.11 -7.00 32.70
C TRP A 618 6.96 -6.67 33.93
N LEU A 619 8.18 -6.17 33.75
CA LEU A 619 9.06 -5.70 34.82
C LEU A 619 9.19 -4.18 34.72
N PHE A 620 8.76 -3.44 35.74
CA PHE A 620 8.87 -1.98 35.76
C PHE A 620 9.72 -1.54 36.95
N ASN A 621 10.81 -0.83 36.67
CA ASN A 621 11.72 -0.34 37.69
C ASN A 621 11.41 1.12 38.05
N LYS A 622 11.18 1.37 39.34
CA LYS A 622 10.82 2.69 39.85
C LYS A 622 11.94 3.72 39.70
N ASP A 623 13.20 3.34 39.94
CA ASP A 623 14.34 4.24 39.81
C ASP A 623 14.53 4.73 38.37
N THR A 624 14.43 3.83 37.39
CA THR A 624 14.48 4.16 35.95
C THR A 624 13.40 5.16 35.56
N VAL A 625 12.15 4.95 35.99
CA VAL A 625 11.03 5.87 35.71
C VAL A 625 11.27 7.24 36.36
N ASN A 626 11.70 7.27 37.62
CA ASN A 626 11.97 8.53 38.33
C ASN A 626 13.08 9.33 37.64
N LYS A 627 14.16 8.68 37.22
CA LYS A 627 15.26 9.32 36.50
C LYS A 627 14.83 9.93 35.16
N VAL A 628 13.99 9.21 34.41
CA VAL A 628 13.42 9.72 33.15
C VAL A 628 12.50 10.92 33.41
N LEU A 629 11.66 10.87 34.45
CA LEU A 629 10.79 11.98 34.84
C LEU A 629 11.59 13.20 35.33
N ASP A 630 12.66 12.97 36.08
CA ASP A 630 13.57 14.03 36.54
C ASP A 630 14.28 14.70 35.35
N ALA A 631 14.77 13.91 34.39
CA ALA A 631 15.36 14.43 33.15
C ALA A 631 14.35 15.27 32.35
N LEU A 632 13.09 14.81 32.25
CA LEU A 632 12.00 15.57 31.61
C LEU A 632 11.74 16.90 32.34
N MET A 633 11.65 16.90 33.66
CA MET A 633 11.34 18.09 34.45
C MET A 633 12.50 19.10 34.50
N GLN A 634 13.74 18.63 34.37
CA GLN A 634 14.94 19.47 34.31
C GLN A 634 15.15 20.07 32.92
N ASN A 635 15.13 19.25 31.88
CA ASN A 635 15.54 19.63 30.53
C ASN A 635 14.36 19.91 29.58
N GLY A 636 13.12 19.61 29.98
CA GLY A 636 11.93 19.88 29.17
C GLY A 636 11.65 21.37 29.00
N LEU A 637 11.08 21.76 27.86
CA LEU A 637 10.64 23.12 27.62
C LEU A 637 9.52 23.52 28.58
N LYS A 638 9.64 24.70 29.17
CA LYS A 638 8.75 25.24 30.21
C LYS A 638 8.05 26.50 29.72
N ILE A 639 6.82 26.70 30.19
CA ILE A 639 5.97 27.88 29.98
C ILE A 639 5.92 28.71 31.26
N GLU A 640 5.23 29.87 31.20
CA GLU A 640 5.06 30.78 32.35
C GLU A 640 6.41 31.24 32.94
N GLY A 641 7.37 31.62 32.07
CA GLY A 641 8.68 32.10 32.51
C GLY A 641 9.62 31.04 33.08
N GLY A 642 9.27 29.75 32.97
CA GLY A 642 10.09 28.63 33.44
C GLY A 642 9.51 27.88 34.65
N ASP A 643 8.39 28.34 35.21
CA ASP A 643 7.81 27.78 36.44
C ASP A 643 7.03 26.47 36.21
N LYS A 644 6.55 26.27 34.98
CA LYS A 644 5.64 25.16 34.64
C LYS A 644 6.10 24.47 33.38
N ILE A 645 6.15 23.14 33.38
CA ILE A 645 6.50 22.39 32.17
C ILE A 645 5.43 22.59 31.09
N GLY A 646 5.86 22.76 29.85
CA GLY A 646 4.97 22.80 28.71
C GLY A 646 4.24 21.47 28.51
N ARG A 647 3.17 21.48 27.71
CA ARG A 647 2.40 20.27 27.44
C ARG A 647 3.29 19.16 26.92
N THR A 648 3.20 18.02 27.59
CA THR A 648 4.06 16.86 27.35
C THR A 648 3.24 15.61 27.11
N ILE A 649 3.62 14.84 26.09
CA ILE A 649 3.05 13.52 25.83
C ILE A 649 4.10 12.46 26.16
N ILE A 650 3.76 11.52 27.04
CA ILE A 650 4.59 10.35 27.35
C ILE A 650 3.96 9.12 26.70
N PHE A 651 4.70 8.47 25.81
CA PHE A 651 4.25 7.26 25.12
C PHE A 651 4.67 6.01 25.89
N ALA A 652 3.74 5.43 26.65
CA ALA A 652 3.99 4.27 27.49
C ALA A 652 3.81 2.94 26.73
N ALA A 653 4.53 1.91 27.18
CA ALA A 653 4.50 0.58 26.56
C ALA A 653 3.16 -0.17 26.70
N ASN A 654 2.49 -0.06 27.85
CA ASN A 654 1.18 -0.66 28.11
C ASN A 654 0.41 0.09 29.22
N GLN A 655 -0.86 -0.27 29.44
CA GLN A 655 -1.74 0.43 30.39
C GLN A 655 -1.22 0.40 31.83
N LYS A 656 -0.64 -0.73 32.26
CA LYS A 656 -0.02 -0.87 33.59
C LYS A 656 1.21 0.04 33.73
N HIS A 657 2.05 0.09 32.70
CA HIS A 657 3.20 1.00 32.66
C HIS A 657 2.76 2.46 32.72
N ALA A 658 1.70 2.84 31.99
CA ALA A 658 1.16 4.20 32.03
C ALA A 658 0.71 4.59 33.44
N GLN A 659 -0.02 3.71 34.13
CA GLN A 659 -0.43 3.95 35.51
C GLN A 659 0.78 4.04 36.44
N PHE A 660 1.75 3.15 36.28
CA PHE A 660 2.99 3.15 37.07
C PHE A 660 3.78 4.45 36.93
N ILE A 661 3.87 5.03 35.71
CA ILE A 661 4.51 6.32 35.48
C ILE A 661 3.77 7.44 36.23
N VAL A 662 2.45 7.43 36.21
CA VAL A 662 1.62 8.42 36.94
C VAL A 662 1.82 8.29 38.44
N ASP A 663 1.80 7.07 38.98
CA ASP A 663 1.99 6.83 40.41
C ASP A 663 3.39 7.29 40.87
N CYS A 664 4.44 6.99 40.08
CA CYS A 664 5.80 7.46 40.35
C CYS A 664 5.91 8.98 40.31
N PHE A 665 5.24 9.65 39.36
CA PHE A 665 5.23 11.10 39.27
C PHE A 665 4.56 11.75 40.48
N LEU A 666 3.39 11.24 40.90
CA LEU A 666 2.65 11.76 42.06
C LEU A 666 3.43 11.59 43.36
N GLU A 667 4.19 10.51 43.50
CA GLU A 667 5.05 10.28 44.67
C GLU A 667 6.29 11.18 44.65
N ARG A 668 6.90 11.39 43.48
CA ARG A 668 8.14 12.17 43.32
C ARG A 668 7.90 13.68 43.42
N TYR A 669 6.77 14.18 42.93
CA TYR A 669 6.41 15.60 42.85
C TYR A 669 5.09 15.92 43.58
N PRO A 670 5.02 15.74 44.92
CA PRO A 670 3.79 15.92 45.69
C PRO A 670 3.30 17.38 45.74
N GLU A 671 4.15 18.35 45.39
CA GLU A 671 3.83 19.77 45.32
C GLU A 671 3.01 20.15 44.08
N LYS A 672 2.94 19.29 43.06
CA LYS A 672 2.11 19.51 41.86
C LYS A 672 0.69 18.99 42.10
N PRO A 673 -0.34 19.62 41.49
CA PRO A 673 -1.72 19.17 41.69
C PRO A 673 -1.90 17.77 41.10
N ALA A 674 -2.72 16.93 41.74
CA ALA A 674 -2.88 15.53 41.33
C ALA A 674 -3.40 15.35 39.89
N ASN A 675 -4.11 16.34 39.34
CA ASN A 675 -4.57 16.35 37.95
C ASN A 675 -3.54 16.90 36.95
N PHE A 676 -2.32 17.23 37.39
CA PHE A 676 -1.24 17.73 36.53
C PHE A 676 -0.78 16.68 35.51
N ILE A 677 -0.80 15.42 35.92
CA ILE A 677 -0.51 14.26 35.07
C ILE A 677 -1.75 13.37 34.99
N ALA A 678 -2.05 12.80 33.81
CA ALA A 678 -3.16 11.87 33.66
C ALA A 678 -2.83 10.75 32.67
N THR A 679 -3.40 9.56 32.90
CA THR A 679 -3.38 8.45 31.96
C THR A 679 -4.47 8.63 30.90
N VAL A 680 -4.10 8.41 29.63
CA VAL A 680 -5.00 8.49 28.48
C VAL A 680 -4.95 7.16 27.72
N HIS A 681 -5.85 6.25 28.06
CA HIS A 681 -6.02 4.96 27.37
C HIS A 681 -7.48 4.51 27.38
N ASN A 682 -7.83 3.52 26.55
CA ASN A 682 -9.22 3.08 26.33
C ASN A 682 -9.96 2.64 27.60
N ALA A 683 -9.25 2.12 28.60
CA ALA A 683 -9.87 1.70 29.87
C ALA A 683 -10.21 2.87 30.83
N VAL A 684 -9.75 4.10 30.56
CA VAL A 684 -10.11 5.28 31.38
C VAL A 684 -11.48 5.80 30.95
N SER A 685 -12.43 5.81 31.88
CA SER A 685 -13.74 6.42 31.67
C SER A 685 -13.61 7.89 31.28
N HIS A 686 -14.31 8.30 30.22
CA HIS A 686 -14.29 9.67 29.70
C HIS A 686 -12.90 10.19 29.26
N SER A 687 -11.99 9.32 28.79
CA SER A 687 -10.67 9.70 28.25
C SER A 687 -10.73 10.79 27.16
N GLN A 688 -11.80 10.85 26.37
CA GLN A 688 -12.03 11.91 25.39
C GLN A 688 -12.05 13.31 26.02
N SER A 689 -12.65 13.46 27.21
CA SER A 689 -12.69 14.77 27.90
C SER A 689 -11.29 15.26 28.31
N LEU A 690 -10.40 14.34 28.68
CA LEU A 690 -9.00 14.64 28.99
C LEU A 690 -8.24 15.03 27.74
N ILE A 691 -8.49 14.34 26.61
CA ILE A 691 -7.91 14.68 25.31
C ILE A 691 -8.37 16.07 24.88
N ASP A 692 -9.67 16.35 24.96
CA ASP A 692 -10.23 17.64 24.55
C ASP A 692 -9.67 18.79 25.40
N ALA A 693 -9.53 18.58 26.72
CA ALA A 693 -8.89 19.53 27.63
C ALA A 693 -7.40 19.74 27.29
N PHE A 694 -6.66 18.65 27.05
CA PHE A 694 -5.23 18.69 26.69
C PHE A 694 -4.98 19.28 25.30
N CYS A 695 -5.95 19.23 24.38
CA CYS A 695 -5.82 19.71 23.01
C CYS A 695 -6.42 21.11 22.80
N ASP A 696 -6.87 21.77 23.86
CA ASP A 696 -7.39 23.13 23.78
C ASP A 696 -6.33 24.09 23.21
N LYS A 697 -6.68 24.75 22.11
CA LYS A 697 -5.77 25.63 21.35
C LYS A 697 -5.54 26.97 22.04
N TYR A 698 -6.49 27.41 22.86
CA TYR A 698 -6.53 28.77 23.40
C TYR A 698 -6.19 28.84 24.89
N LYS A 699 -6.49 27.79 25.66
CA LYS A 699 -6.31 27.79 27.12
C LYS A 699 -5.36 26.71 27.58
N GLU A 700 -4.52 27.02 28.56
CA GLU A 700 -3.76 26.03 29.31
C GLU A 700 -4.62 25.33 30.35
N ASN A 701 -4.94 24.06 30.09
CA ASN A 701 -5.72 23.21 30.99
C ASN A 701 -4.84 22.12 31.59
N ASN A 702 -5.33 21.51 32.67
CA ASN A 702 -4.80 20.23 33.15
C ASN A 702 -5.54 19.08 32.43
N PRO A 703 -4.86 17.96 32.12
CA PRO A 703 -3.47 17.64 32.46
C PRO A 703 -2.44 18.39 31.62
N GLN A 704 -1.25 18.62 32.18
CA GLN A 704 -0.08 19.16 31.46
C GLN A 704 0.83 18.05 30.94
N ILE A 705 0.86 16.91 31.62
CA ILE A 705 1.53 15.69 31.18
C ILE A 705 0.46 14.62 30.91
N ALA A 706 0.38 14.14 29.68
CA ALA A 706 -0.57 13.10 29.32
C ALA A 706 0.19 11.82 28.94
N VAL A 707 -0.02 10.75 29.73
CA VAL A 707 0.63 9.45 29.56
C VAL A 707 -0.29 8.55 28.74
N SER A 708 0.09 8.28 27.50
CA SER A 708 -0.77 7.60 26.52
C SER A 708 -0.27 6.22 26.14
N VAL A 709 -1.23 5.33 25.86
CA VAL A 709 -1.02 4.04 25.21
C VAL A 709 -1.90 3.98 23.97
N ASP A 710 -1.29 4.09 22.79
CA ASP A 710 -1.90 4.04 21.45
C ASP A 710 -2.96 5.12 21.11
N MET A 711 -3.60 5.75 22.10
CA MET A 711 -4.67 6.73 21.88
C MET A 711 -4.15 8.04 21.31
N MET A 712 -3.04 8.57 21.83
CA MET A 712 -2.45 9.85 21.40
C MET A 712 -1.30 9.72 20.39
N ASP A 713 -0.95 8.50 19.99
CA ASP A 713 0.07 8.23 18.99
C ASP A 713 -0.32 8.77 17.61
N THR A 714 -1.62 8.71 17.30
CA THR A 714 -2.19 9.05 15.99
C THR A 714 -3.43 9.93 16.15
N GLY A 715 -3.63 10.88 15.24
CA GLY A 715 -4.92 11.51 15.07
C GLY A 715 -5.37 12.54 16.12
N ILE A 716 -4.45 13.10 16.90
CA ILE A 716 -4.78 14.17 17.87
C ILE A 716 -4.16 15.52 17.47
N ASP A 717 -4.92 16.60 17.66
CA ASP A 717 -4.55 17.99 17.38
C ASP A 717 -4.04 18.78 18.59
N ALA A 718 -2.90 18.35 19.15
CA ALA A 718 -2.28 19.02 20.29
C ALA A 718 -1.27 20.11 19.85
N ILE A 719 -1.78 21.29 19.47
CA ILE A 719 -0.98 22.41 18.90
C ILE A 719 0.09 22.93 19.89
N ARG A 720 -0.26 23.01 21.19
CA ARG A 720 0.58 23.60 22.25
C ARG A 720 1.60 22.64 22.88
N VAL A 721 1.76 21.43 22.33
CA VAL A 721 2.74 20.44 22.83
C VAL A 721 4.16 20.93 22.61
N LEU A 722 5.01 20.79 23.63
CA LEU A 722 6.41 21.21 23.58
C LEU A 722 7.39 20.05 23.79
N ASN A 723 6.98 18.99 24.50
CA ASN A 723 7.84 17.85 24.79
C ASN A 723 7.15 16.53 24.43
N LEU A 724 7.88 15.61 23.81
CA LEU A 724 7.46 14.24 23.55
C LEU A 724 8.43 13.27 24.22
N VAL A 725 7.93 12.26 24.94
CA VAL A 725 8.78 11.26 25.61
C VAL A 725 8.47 9.88 25.06
N PHE A 726 9.47 9.26 24.43
CA PHE A 726 9.36 7.95 23.79
C PHE A 726 9.75 6.87 24.80
N PHE A 727 8.83 6.56 25.71
CA PHE A 727 9.03 5.54 26.77
C PHE A 727 8.51 4.15 26.34
N LYS A 728 8.67 3.85 25.05
CA LYS A 728 8.35 2.56 24.44
C LYS A 728 9.21 2.33 23.19
N VAL A 729 9.42 1.06 22.87
CA VAL A 729 10.07 0.64 21.61
C VAL A 729 9.08 0.72 20.45
N VAL A 730 9.39 1.54 19.44
CA VAL A 730 8.59 1.73 18.23
C VAL A 730 9.26 0.99 17.07
N ARG A 731 8.58 -0.01 16.51
CA ARG A 731 9.10 -0.80 15.37
C ARG A 731 8.50 -0.42 14.01
N SER A 732 7.37 0.27 14.03
CA SER A 732 6.65 0.69 12.83
C SER A 732 7.09 2.09 12.43
N TYR A 733 7.61 2.20 11.21
CA TYR A 733 8.08 3.46 10.62
C TYR A 733 6.98 4.53 10.57
N ALA A 734 5.76 4.14 10.15
CA ALA A 734 4.60 5.03 10.11
C ALA A 734 4.24 5.57 11.50
N LYS A 735 4.17 4.71 12.53
CA LYS A 735 3.85 5.15 13.91
C LYS A 735 4.91 6.10 14.45
N PHE A 736 6.19 5.85 14.17
CA PHE A 736 7.30 6.70 14.61
C PHE A 736 7.13 8.15 14.11
N TRP A 737 6.96 8.33 12.80
CA TRP A 737 6.74 9.65 12.21
C TRP A 737 5.41 10.30 12.62
N GLN A 738 4.35 9.50 12.84
CA GLN A 738 3.08 10.00 13.37
C GLN A 738 3.19 10.53 14.81
N MET A 739 4.05 9.92 15.64
CA MET A 739 4.35 10.38 16.99
C MET A 739 5.14 11.70 16.97
N ILE A 740 6.20 11.79 16.14
CA ILE A 740 6.98 13.02 15.96
C ILE A 740 6.08 14.17 15.47
N GLY A 741 5.19 13.88 14.53
CA GLY A 741 4.24 14.84 13.97
C GLY A 741 3.28 15.49 14.98
N ARG A 742 3.20 15.00 16.23
CA ARG A 742 2.42 15.66 17.30
C ARG A 742 3.07 16.97 17.75
N GLY A 743 4.41 17.06 17.66
CA GLY A 743 5.17 18.23 18.10
C GLY A 743 5.45 19.24 16.98
N THR A 744 5.24 18.93 15.71
CA THR A 744 5.69 19.78 14.59
C THR A 744 4.83 21.02 14.33
N ARG A 745 3.68 21.17 15.01
CA ARG A 745 2.72 22.25 14.75
C ARG A 745 3.20 23.63 15.22
N LEU A 746 2.81 24.65 14.45
CA LEU A 746 3.03 26.08 14.74
C LEU A 746 2.11 26.54 15.87
N CYS A 747 2.62 27.38 16.77
CA CYS A 747 1.81 28.07 17.77
C CYS A 747 2.49 29.38 18.16
N GLU A 748 1.79 30.50 17.99
CA GLU A 748 2.37 31.85 18.09
C GLU A 748 2.52 32.36 19.53
N ASP A 749 1.70 31.86 20.46
CA ASP A 749 1.64 32.36 21.85
C ASP A 749 1.86 31.25 22.91
N VAL A 750 2.81 30.34 22.68
CA VAL A 750 3.03 29.23 23.65
C VAL A 750 3.74 29.70 24.90
N PHE A 751 4.79 30.53 24.76
CA PHE A 751 5.60 30.99 25.88
C PHE A 751 5.08 32.30 26.50
N GLY A 752 4.21 33.01 25.78
CA GLY A 752 3.60 34.27 26.17
C GLY A 752 3.09 35.01 24.92
N PRO A 753 2.40 36.16 25.08
CA PRO A 753 1.94 36.95 23.94
C PRO A 753 3.10 37.36 23.02
N GLY A 754 3.05 36.97 21.75
CA GLY A 754 4.08 37.24 20.75
C GLY A 754 5.36 36.40 20.88
N GLN A 755 5.34 35.33 21.69
CA GLN A 755 6.47 34.40 21.84
C GLN A 755 6.14 33.04 21.21
N PRO A 756 6.50 32.84 19.92
CA PRO A 756 6.14 31.65 19.18
C PRO A 756 6.97 30.44 19.60
N LYS A 757 6.42 29.28 19.32
CA LYS A 757 7.15 28.02 19.40
C LYS A 757 8.22 27.95 18.31
N GLU A 758 9.49 27.86 18.70
CA GLU A 758 10.61 27.73 17.75
C GLU A 758 10.94 26.28 17.41
N HIS A 759 10.93 25.40 18.40
CA HIS A 759 11.21 23.97 18.27
C HIS A 759 10.44 23.19 19.34
N PHE A 760 10.51 21.86 19.30
CA PHE A 760 10.03 20.98 20.36
C PHE A 760 11.08 19.92 20.70
N LEU A 761 11.00 19.37 21.91
CA LEU A 761 11.96 18.37 22.38
C LEU A 761 11.37 16.96 22.26
N ILE A 762 12.22 16.02 21.85
CA ILE A 762 11.93 14.59 21.88
C ILE A 762 12.92 13.95 22.84
N PHE A 763 12.41 13.32 23.89
CA PHE A 763 13.18 12.52 24.83
C PHE A 763 13.08 11.06 24.39
N ASP A 764 14.14 10.54 23.77
CA ASP A 764 14.19 9.14 23.34
C ASP A 764 14.80 8.26 24.44
N VAL A 765 13.93 7.48 25.10
CA VAL A 765 14.30 6.64 26.24
C VAL A 765 14.69 5.23 25.81
N CYS A 766 14.26 4.81 24.62
CA CYS A 766 14.42 3.43 24.14
C CYS A 766 15.34 3.30 22.91
N GLY A 767 16.01 4.37 22.47
CA GLY A 767 16.90 4.34 21.30
C GLY A 767 16.16 4.07 19.99
N ASN A 768 14.97 4.65 19.83
CA ASN A 768 14.18 4.52 18.61
C ASN A 768 14.85 5.21 17.42
N PHE A 769 15.53 6.35 17.61
CA PHE A 769 16.26 7.01 16.52
C PHE A 769 17.41 6.15 15.99
N ASP A 770 18.24 5.61 16.89
CA ASP A 770 19.33 4.69 16.54
C ASP A 770 18.82 3.48 15.73
N PHE A 771 17.62 2.97 16.07
CA PHE A 771 16.98 1.87 15.35
C PHE A 771 16.59 2.24 13.92
N PHE A 772 15.97 3.41 13.69
CA PHE A 772 15.53 3.82 12.35
C PHE A 772 16.67 4.41 11.49
N GLU A 773 17.77 4.88 12.10
CA GLU A 773 19.00 5.20 11.36
C GLU A 773 19.67 3.93 10.82
N ALA A 774 19.67 2.83 11.59
CA ALA A 774 20.25 1.55 11.20
C ALA A 774 19.35 0.70 10.30
N GLU A 775 18.03 0.66 10.55
CA GLU A 775 17.02 -0.04 9.75
C GLU A 775 16.07 1.00 9.11
N GLN A 776 16.49 1.63 7.99
CA GLN A 776 15.75 2.74 7.33
C GLN A 776 14.29 2.42 6.97
N GLN A 777 13.93 1.15 6.77
CA GLN A 777 12.58 0.69 6.45
C GLN A 777 11.78 0.21 7.68
N GLY A 778 12.39 0.18 8.87
CA GLY A 778 11.85 -0.47 10.06
C GLY A 778 11.61 -1.97 9.87
N ARG A 779 10.92 -2.62 10.83
CA ARG A 779 10.45 -4.00 10.64
C ARG A 779 9.00 -3.97 10.22
N ASP A 780 8.75 -4.44 9.00
CA ASP A 780 7.41 -4.73 8.52
C ASP A 780 6.67 -5.61 9.52
N THR A 781 5.69 -5.02 10.22
CA THR A 781 4.71 -5.80 10.96
C THR A 781 3.85 -6.54 9.95
N THR A 782 4.20 -7.79 9.64
CA THR A 782 3.36 -8.68 8.83
C THR A 782 2.03 -8.83 9.58
N GLN A 783 0.96 -8.19 9.07
CA GLN A 783 -0.36 -8.39 9.64
C GLN A 783 -0.76 -9.85 9.40
N SER A 784 -0.90 -10.60 10.50
CA SER A 784 -1.34 -11.99 10.48
C SER A 784 -2.79 -12.06 9.98
N LYS A 785 -3.09 -13.01 9.09
CA LYS A 785 -4.47 -13.32 8.68
C LYS A 785 -5.35 -13.54 9.92
N PRO A 786 -6.65 -13.18 9.90
CA PRO A 786 -7.57 -13.52 10.97
C PRO A 786 -7.51 -15.00 11.35
N VAL A 787 -7.69 -15.31 12.64
CA VAL A 787 -7.60 -16.70 13.15
C VAL A 787 -8.63 -17.60 12.47
N SER A 788 -9.84 -17.10 12.18
CA SER A 788 -10.87 -17.85 11.45
C SER A 788 -10.43 -18.23 10.04
N GLN A 789 -9.86 -17.28 9.28
CA GLN A 789 -9.31 -17.55 7.94
C GLN A 789 -8.18 -18.58 8.00
N GLN A 790 -7.26 -18.45 8.97
CA GLN A 790 -6.20 -19.45 9.13
C GLN A 790 -6.74 -20.84 9.49
N ILE A 791 -7.76 -20.93 10.34
CA ILE A 791 -8.41 -22.21 10.67
C ILE A 791 -9.03 -22.82 9.40
N PHE A 792 -9.73 -22.01 8.60
CA PHE A 792 -10.35 -22.45 7.35
C PHE A 792 -9.30 -23.00 6.36
N GLU A 793 -8.24 -22.24 6.11
CA GLU A 793 -7.12 -22.63 5.25
C GLU A 793 -6.42 -23.90 5.78
N THR A 794 -6.10 -23.95 7.08
CA THR A 794 -5.44 -25.12 7.68
C THR A 794 -6.33 -26.37 7.60
N ARG A 795 -7.66 -26.26 7.79
CA ARG A 795 -8.59 -27.39 7.59
C ARG A 795 -8.61 -27.88 6.15
N LEU A 796 -8.56 -26.95 5.18
CA LEU A 796 -8.51 -27.28 3.75
C LEU A 796 -7.21 -28.03 3.42
N HIS A 797 -6.06 -27.52 3.87
CA HIS A 797 -4.77 -28.19 3.69
C HIS A 797 -4.72 -29.56 4.38
N LEU A 798 -5.19 -29.66 5.63
CA LEU A 798 -5.27 -30.92 6.37
C LEU A 798 -6.13 -31.96 5.66
N SER A 799 -7.30 -31.57 5.14
CA SER A 799 -8.17 -32.51 4.41
C SER A 799 -7.45 -33.17 3.22
N ARG A 800 -6.57 -32.42 2.54
CA ARG A 800 -5.73 -32.93 1.45
C ARG A 800 -4.60 -33.82 1.95
N LEU A 801 -3.89 -33.40 3.00
CA LEU A 801 -2.80 -34.19 3.57
C LEU A 801 -3.32 -35.54 4.09
N LEU A 802 -4.48 -35.54 4.76
CA LEU A 802 -5.18 -36.74 5.22
C LEU A 802 -5.67 -37.62 4.06
N ALA A 803 -6.16 -37.02 2.96
CA ALA A 803 -6.53 -37.80 1.78
C ALA A 803 -5.32 -38.52 1.14
N ASN A 804 -4.12 -37.93 1.25
CA ASN A 804 -2.90 -38.51 0.71
C ASN A 804 -2.31 -39.65 1.55
N THR A 805 -2.66 -39.80 2.84
CA THR A 805 -2.18 -40.92 3.67
C THR A 805 -2.82 -42.24 3.22
N GLY A 806 -4.05 -42.19 2.68
CA GLY A 806 -4.79 -43.35 2.19
C GLY A 806 -5.36 -44.25 3.29
N GLU A 807 -5.28 -43.85 4.56
CA GLU A 807 -5.84 -44.59 5.69
C GLU A 807 -7.35 -44.35 5.82
N ALA A 808 -8.12 -45.40 6.16
CA ALA A 808 -9.58 -45.31 6.24
C ALA A 808 -10.06 -44.33 7.33
N GLU A 809 -9.33 -44.19 8.43
CA GLU A 809 -9.65 -43.25 9.51
C GLU A 809 -9.35 -41.80 9.10
N ASP A 810 -8.24 -41.56 8.41
CA ASP A 810 -7.85 -40.24 7.92
C ASP A 810 -8.78 -39.75 6.80
N LEU A 811 -9.22 -40.64 5.91
CA LEU A 811 -10.21 -40.33 4.87
C LEU A 811 -11.56 -39.90 5.47
N GLN A 812 -11.98 -40.53 6.58
CA GLN A 812 -13.20 -40.11 7.30
C GLN A 812 -13.02 -38.72 7.92
N LEU A 813 -11.85 -38.44 8.51
CA LEU A 813 -11.55 -37.14 9.10
C LEU A 813 -11.47 -36.04 8.04
N ALA A 814 -10.84 -36.32 6.89
CA ALA A 814 -10.81 -35.43 5.73
C ALA A 814 -12.23 -35.10 5.24
N GLY A 815 -13.09 -36.12 5.12
CA GLY A 815 -14.50 -35.95 4.79
C GLY A 815 -15.23 -35.02 5.77
N LYS A 816 -15.04 -35.21 7.08
CA LYS A 816 -15.63 -34.36 8.13
C LYS A 816 -15.17 -32.89 8.01
N PHE A 817 -13.90 -32.65 7.69
CA PHE A 817 -13.41 -31.28 7.46
C PHE A 817 -14.02 -30.66 6.20
N LEU A 818 -14.09 -31.40 5.09
CA LEU A 818 -14.70 -30.91 3.85
C LEU A 818 -16.20 -30.64 4.01
N ASP A 819 -16.93 -31.50 4.74
CA ASP A 819 -18.35 -31.28 5.06
C ASP A 819 -18.55 -29.97 5.84
N ARG A 820 -17.67 -29.71 6.80
CA ARG A 820 -17.72 -28.47 7.60
C ARG A 820 -17.40 -27.24 6.76
N LEU A 821 -16.36 -27.28 5.95
CA LEU A 821 -15.98 -26.17 5.06
C LEU A 821 -17.08 -25.88 4.04
N HIS A 822 -17.69 -26.92 3.47
CA HIS A 822 -18.85 -26.81 2.59
C HIS A 822 -20.05 -26.16 3.31
N GLN A 823 -20.36 -26.60 4.53
CA GLN A 823 -21.46 -26.02 5.32
C GLN A 823 -21.21 -24.55 5.67
N GLU A 824 -19.96 -24.18 6.00
CA GLU A 824 -19.57 -22.80 6.27
C GLU A 824 -19.78 -21.89 5.03
N ILE A 825 -19.56 -22.40 3.81
CA ILE A 825 -19.82 -21.65 2.57
C ILE A 825 -21.30 -21.67 2.15
N ALA A 826 -21.96 -22.82 2.25
CA ALA A 826 -23.35 -22.98 1.82
C ALA A 826 -24.34 -22.22 2.72
N SER A 827 -23.96 -21.92 3.96
CA SER A 827 -24.75 -21.13 4.91
C SER A 827 -24.47 -19.63 4.87
N LEU A 828 -23.59 -19.17 3.97
CA LEU A 828 -23.32 -17.74 3.80
C LEU A 828 -24.59 -17.01 3.32
N ASP A 829 -24.87 -15.88 3.96
CA ASP A 829 -25.92 -14.97 3.50
C ASP A 829 -25.50 -14.33 2.16
N LYS A 830 -26.20 -14.68 1.08
CA LYS A 830 -25.94 -14.18 -0.27
C LYS A 830 -26.27 -12.68 -0.42
N THR A 831 -27.07 -12.13 0.48
CA THR A 831 -27.44 -10.70 0.46
C THR A 831 -26.32 -9.80 0.98
N ARG A 832 -25.42 -10.35 1.82
CA ARG A 832 -24.24 -9.66 2.34
C ARG A 832 -23.34 -9.20 1.18
N PHE A 833 -22.97 -7.93 1.17
CA PHE A 833 -22.30 -7.34 0.00
C PHE A 833 -20.97 -8.04 -0.34
N GLN A 834 -20.18 -8.43 0.66
CA GLN A 834 -18.92 -9.16 0.44
C GLN A 834 -19.12 -10.52 -0.23
N VAL A 835 -20.21 -11.22 0.12
CA VAL A 835 -20.57 -12.51 -0.47
C VAL A 835 -21.11 -12.29 -1.89
N SER A 836 -21.95 -11.28 -2.07
CA SER A 836 -22.49 -10.86 -3.38
C SER A 836 -21.37 -10.55 -4.40
N MET A 837 -20.29 -9.88 -3.99
CA MET A 837 -19.15 -9.61 -4.87
C MET A 837 -18.41 -10.86 -5.35
N LYS A 838 -18.53 -11.98 -4.61
CA LYS A 838 -17.91 -13.28 -4.89
C LYS A 838 -18.95 -14.37 -5.19
N LEU A 839 -20.17 -13.97 -5.56
CA LEU A 839 -21.33 -14.87 -5.70
C LEU A 839 -21.07 -16.02 -6.66
N GLN A 840 -20.35 -15.76 -7.76
CA GLN A 840 -19.95 -16.78 -8.72
C GLN A 840 -19.25 -17.96 -8.04
N HIS A 841 -18.23 -17.68 -7.22
CA HIS A 841 -17.48 -18.71 -6.51
C HIS A 841 -18.30 -19.34 -5.38
N VAL A 842 -19.14 -18.56 -4.68
CA VAL A 842 -20.02 -19.09 -3.64
C VAL A 842 -21.00 -20.10 -4.22
N ASP A 843 -21.64 -19.80 -5.35
CA ASP A 843 -22.58 -20.71 -6.02
C ASP A 843 -21.87 -21.94 -6.60
N GLU A 844 -20.68 -21.73 -7.14
CA GLU A 844 -19.82 -22.78 -7.69
C GLU A 844 -19.40 -23.81 -6.64
N PHE A 845 -19.05 -23.36 -5.44
CA PHE A 845 -18.66 -24.21 -4.30
C PHE A 845 -19.81 -24.50 -3.32
N SER A 846 -21.05 -24.11 -3.64
CA SER A 846 -22.24 -24.48 -2.88
C SER A 846 -22.62 -25.96 -3.07
N SER A 847 -22.18 -26.60 -4.16
CA SER A 847 -22.43 -28.02 -4.40
C SER A 847 -21.44 -28.92 -3.68
N ARG A 848 -21.93 -29.83 -2.84
CA ARG A 848 -21.10 -30.78 -2.06
C ARG A 848 -20.30 -31.73 -2.95
N ASP A 849 -20.79 -32.04 -4.16
CA ASP A 849 -20.10 -32.95 -5.09
C ASP A 849 -18.74 -32.43 -5.54
N ARG A 850 -18.59 -31.10 -5.65
CA ARG A 850 -17.33 -30.46 -6.06
C ARG A 850 -16.24 -30.63 -5.00
N TRP A 851 -16.60 -30.59 -3.73
CA TRP A 851 -15.69 -30.77 -2.60
C TRP A 851 -15.10 -32.18 -2.52
N ASN A 852 -15.72 -33.17 -3.15
CA ASN A 852 -15.17 -34.53 -3.21
C ASN A 852 -13.95 -34.64 -4.12
N ASN A 853 -13.81 -33.76 -5.12
CA ASN A 853 -12.77 -33.82 -6.15
C ASN A 853 -12.10 -32.45 -6.33
N LEU A 854 -11.60 -31.86 -5.24
CA LEU A 854 -10.90 -30.58 -5.30
C LEU A 854 -9.56 -30.72 -6.04
N SER A 855 -9.40 -29.95 -7.12
CA SER A 855 -8.09 -29.77 -7.76
C SER A 855 -7.25 -28.72 -7.02
N ASN A 856 -5.95 -28.65 -7.30
CA ASN A 856 -5.10 -27.58 -6.74
C ASN A 856 -5.56 -26.18 -7.18
N HIS A 857 -6.16 -26.06 -8.37
CA HIS A 857 -6.75 -24.82 -8.84
C HIS A 857 -7.99 -24.45 -8.03
N ASP A 858 -8.86 -25.42 -7.73
CA ASP A 858 -10.03 -25.19 -6.86
C ASP A 858 -9.62 -24.75 -5.45
N ILE A 859 -8.57 -25.34 -4.89
CA ILE A 859 -8.02 -24.94 -3.58
C ILE A 859 -7.55 -23.49 -3.63
N HIS A 860 -6.82 -23.10 -4.67
CA HIS A 860 -6.38 -21.72 -4.84
C HIS A 860 -7.56 -20.74 -4.93
N LEU A 861 -8.59 -21.08 -5.72
CA LEU A 861 -9.82 -20.27 -5.81
C LEU A 861 -10.52 -20.14 -4.44
N ILE A 862 -10.59 -21.21 -3.66
CA ILE A 862 -11.17 -21.20 -2.31
C ILE A 862 -10.33 -20.32 -1.37
N GLU A 863 -9.00 -20.45 -1.38
CA GLU A 863 -8.09 -19.66 -0.55
C GLU A 863 -8.16 -18.16 -0.89
N GLU A 864 -8.22 -17.83 -2.17
CA GLU A 864 -8.19 -16.44 -2.63
C GLU A 864 -9.53 -15.73 -2.52
N HIS A 865 -10.65 -16.42 -2.75
CA HIS A 865 -11.96 -15.77 -2.89
C HIS A 865 -12.98 -16.14 -1.82
N LEU A 866 -12.79 -17.23 -1.07
CA LEU A 866 -13.79 -17.74 -0.13
C LEU A 866 -13.30 -17.83 1.33
N SER A 867 -11.99 -17.94 1.57
CA SER A 867 -11.44 -18.21 2.92
C SER A 867 -11.68 -17.10 3.95
N ASP A 868 -11.97 -15.87 3.50
CA ASP A 868 -12.17 -14.68 4.32
C ASP A 868 -13.66 -14.38 4.62
N LEU A 869 -14.58 -15.00 3.89
CA LEU A 869 -16.03 -14.78 4.00
C LEU A 869 -16.69 -15.37 5.26
N PRO A 870 -16.31 -16.58 5.75
CA PRO A 870 -16.93 -17.20 6.91
C PRO A 870 -16.87 -16.33 8.15
N ALA A 871 -18.01 -16.19 8.82
CA ALA A 871 -18.09 -15.50 10.10
C ALA A 871 -17.30 -16.28 11.17
N PRO A 872 -16.61 -15.60 12.10
CA PRO A 872 -15.94 -16.28 13.19
C PRO A 872 -16.94 -17.08 14.03
N GLU A 873 -16.60 -18.33 14.37
CA GLU A 873 -17.39 -19.14 15.31
C GLU A 873 -17.62 -18.37 16.62
N THR A 874 -18.80 -18.55 17.23
CA THR A 874 -19.21 -17.87 18.49
C THR A 874 -18.37 -18.27 19.72
N ALA A 875 -17.41 -19.18 19.55
CA ALA A 875 -16.48 -19.62 20.59
C ALA A 875 -15.51 -18.50 21.02
N SER A 876 -14.97 -18.62 22.23
CA SER A 876 -13.99 -17.65 22.78
C SER A 876 -12.77 -17.50 21.85
N GLU A 877 -12.09 -16.35 21.92
CA GLU A 877 -10.87 -16.15 21.13
C GLU A 877 -9.78 -17.18 21.48
N THR A 878 -9.66 -17.53 22.75
CA THR A 878 -8.72 -18.56 23.23
C THR A 878 -9.03 -19.94 22.69
N ALA A 879 -10.30 -20.34 22.61
CA ALA A 879 -10.71 -21.58 21.98
C ALA A 879 -10.30 -21.62 20.49
N ARG A 880 -10.55 -20.54 19.74
CA ARG A 880 -10.15 -20.44 18.33
C ARG A 880 -8.63 -20.51 18.15
N ARG A 881 -7.85 -19.84 19.02
CA ARG A 881 -6.38 -19.94 18.99
C ARG A 881 -5.89 -21.35 19.30
N PHE A 882 -6.54 -22.04 20.24
CA PHE A 882 -6.25 -23.43 20.56
C PHE A 882 -6.56 -24.37 19.38
N ASP A 883 -7.68 -24.17 18.69
CA ASP A 883 -7.99 -24.96 17.49
C ASP A 883 -6.92 -24.80 16.42
N LEU A 884 -6.52 -23.55 16.13
CA LEU A 884 -5.46 -23.29 15.16
C LEU A 884 -4.15 -23.98 15.56
N MET A 885 -3.80 -23.96 16.85
CA MET A 885 -2.62 -24.64 17.36
C MET A 885 -2.70 -26.16 17.16
N MET A 886 -3.85 -26.77 17.47
CA MET A 886 -4.07 -28.21 17.31
C MET A 886 -4.10 -28.64 15.85
N LEU A 887 -4.74 -27.87 14.97
CA LEU A 887 -4.74 -28.12 13.53
C LEU A 887 -3.32 -28.01 12.95
N LYS A 888 -2.54 -27.01 13.37
CA LYS A 888 -1.12 -26.89 12.99
C LYS A 888 -0.26 -28.02 13.58
N LEU A 889 -0.63 -28.57 14.74
CA LEU A 889 0.06 -29.73 15.30
C LEU A 889 -0.23 -31.00 14.49
N GLN A 890 -1.48 -31.21 14.05
CA GLN A 890 -1.85 -32.29 13.12
C GLN A 890 -1.06 -32.17 11.82
N GLU A 891 -1.00 -30.97 11.24
CA GLU A 891 -0.27 -30.68 10.00
C GLU A 891 1.24 -30.92 10.17
N ALA A 892 1.84 -30.40 11.24
CA ALA A 892 3.26 -30.59 11.54
C ALA A 892 3.61 -32.07 11.78
N THR A 893 2.67 -32.86 12.33
CA THR A 893 2.85 -34.30 12.53
C THR A 893 2.81 -35.06 11.21
N LEU A 894 1.91 -34.69 10.28
CA LEU A 894 1.83 -35.30 8.95
C LEU A 894 3.05 -34.94 8.06
N LEU A 895 3.54 -33.70 8.16
CA LEU A 895 4.68 -33.20 7.38
C LEU A 895 6.06 -33.49 7.99
N LEU A 896 6.10 -34.09 9.20
CA LEU A 896 7.33 -34.28 9.98
C LEU A 896 8.13 -32.96 10.13
N SER A 897 7.42 -31.87 10.38
CA SER A 897 7.99 -30.52 10.47
C SER A 897 8.72 -30.30 11.79
N GLY A 898 9.83 -29.55 11.75
CA GLY A 898 10.58 -29.14 12.95
C GLY A 898 9.78 -28.28 13.95
N ALA A 899 8.57 -27.83 13.58
CA ALA A 899 7.66 -27.13 14.48
C ALA A 899 6.92 -28.07 15.47
N GLN A 900 6.90 -29.38 15.22
CA GLN A 900 6.16 -30.36 16.01
C GLN A 900 6.54 -30.36 17.52
N PRO A 901 7.82 -30.41 17.93
CA PRO A 901 8.18 -30.44 19.35
C PRO A 901 7.74 -29.18 20.10
N ARG A 902 7.76 -28.02 19.43
CA ARG A 902 7.33 -26.75 20.01
C ARG A 902 5.82 -26.76 20.29
N LEU A 903 5.02 -27.24 19.33
CA LEU A 903 3.56 -27.30 19.46
C LEU A 903 3.12 -28.36 20.49
N GLN A 904 3.82 -29.50 20.56
CA GLN A 904 3.60 -30.51 21.61
C GLN A 904 3.89 -29.93 22.99
N ARG A 905 4.98 -29.19 23.16
CA ARG A 905 5.30 -28.50 24.42
C ARG A 905 4.21 -27.51 24.81
N SER A 906 3.72 -26.71 23.86
CA SER A 906 2.59 -25.81 24.12
C SER A 906 1.31 -26.53 24.55
N LEU A 907 1.03 -27.72 24.01
CA LEU A 907 -0.09 -28.55 24.46
C LEU A 907 0.13 -29.06 25.90
N MET A 908 1.35 -29.46 26.25
CA MET A 908 1.71 -29.85 27.62
C MET A 908 1.54 -28.68 28.60
N ASP A 909 1.98 -27.48 28.23
CA ASP A 909 1.85 -26.28 29.06
C ASP A 909 0.37 -25.93 29.33
N ILE A 910 -0.50 -26.11 28.32
CA ILE A 910 -1.96 -25.93 28.46
C ILE A 910 -2.55 -27.00 29.39
N ALA A 911 -2.16 -28.26 29.21
CA ALA A 911 -2.59 -29.36 30.09
C ALA A 911 -2.14 -29.11 31.54
N GLU A 912 -0.91 -28.62 31.74
CA GLU A 912 -0.38 -28.25 33.05
C GLU A 912 -1.22 -27.15 33.69
N GLY A 913 -1.50 -26.08 32.93
CA GLY A 913 -2.37 -25.00 33.37
C GLY A 913 -3.75 -25.51 33.80
N LEU A 914 -4.35 -26.44 33.04
CA LEU A 914 -5.66 -27.00 33.35
C LEU A 914 -5.62 -27.90 34.59
N SER A 915 -4.52 -28.60 34.82
CA SER A 915 -4.35 -29.43 36.01
C SER A 915 -4.45 -28.62 37.32
N THR A 916 -4.08 -27.33 37.29
CA THR A 916 -4.23 -26.43 38.45
C THR A 916 -5.69 -26.06 38.75
N LYS A 917 -6.63 -26.38 37.85
CA LYS A 917 -8.04 -25.99 37.90
C LYS A 917 -9.00 -27.18 38.07
N TYR A 918 -8.57 -28.30 38.66
CA TYR A 918 -9.45 -29.46 38.94
C TYR A 918 -10.63 -29.17 39.88
N THR A 919 -10.68 -27.99 40.50
CA THR A 919 -11.87 -27.52 41.23
C THR A 919 -13.07 -27.27 40.32
N ILE A 920 -12.87 -27.07 39.01
CA ILE A 920 -13.93 -26.91 38.03
C ILE A 920 -14.45 -28.30 37.60
N PRO A 921 -15.74 -28.61 37.74
CA PRO A 921 -16.29 -29.94 37.42
C PRO A 921 -16.01 -30.44 36.00
N ASP A 922 -16.02 -29.53 35.03
CA ASP A 922 -15.76 -29.87 33.62
C ASP A 922 -14.28 -30.21 33.35
N VAL A 923 -13.35 -29.53 34.05
CA VAL A 923 -11.92 -29.84 34.00
C VAL A 923 -11.62 -31.16 34.72
N LEU A 924 -12.30 -31.42 35.84
CA LEU A 924 -12.19 -32.69 36.56
C LEU A 924 -12.63 -33.89 35.70
N ARG A 925 -13.63 -33.71 34.83
CA ARG A 925 -14.09 -34.73 33.89
C ARG A 925 -13.02 -35.11 32.86
N ALA A 926 -12.23 -34.13 32.41
CA ALA A 926 -11.13 -34.31 31.46
C ALA A 926 -9.80 -34.73 32.11
N ARG A 927 -9.76 -34.91 33.44
CA ARG A 927 -8.54 -35.28 34.19
C ARG A 927 -7.76 -36.46 33.62
N PRO A 928 -8.38 -37.60 33.20
CA PRO A 928 -7.63 -38.71 32.62
C PRO A 928 -6.91 -38.35 31.32
N LEU A 929 -7.47 -37.45 30.51
CA LEU A 929 -6.85 -36.96 29.29
C LEU A 929 -5.68 -36.03 29.62
N ILE A 930 -5.88 -35.09 30.54
CA ILE A 930 -4.87 -34.12 30.99
C ILE A 930 -3.63 -34.83 31.57
N GLU A 931 -3.83 -35.81 32.45
CA GLU A 931 -2.73 -36.58 33.06
C GLU A 931 -1.99 -37.46 32.03
N ASN A 932 -2.66 -37.90 30.96
CA ASN A 932 -2.02 -38.69 29.91
C ASN A 932 -1.15 -37.82 28.98
N ILE A 933 -1.53 -36.57 28.70
CA ILE A 933 -0.77 -35.65 27.84
C ILE A 933 0.64 -35.38 28.39
N HIS A 934 0.82 -35.44 29.71
CA HIS A 934 2.14 -35.25 30.35
C HIS A 934 3.12 -36.42 30.15
N ARG A 935 2.65 -37.58 29.68
CA ARG A 935 3.51 -38.74 29.46
C ARG A 935 4.16 -38.66 28.08
N ALA A 936 5.48 -38.85 28.02
CA ALA A 936 6.22 -38.87 26.75
C ALA A 936 5.67 -39.91 25.75
N GLU A 937 5.19 -41.05 26.28
CA GLU A 937 4.55 -42.15 25.54
C GLU A 937 3.27 -41.72 24.80
N PHE A 938 2.61 -40.63 25.21
CA PHE A 938 1.35 -40.18 24.61
C PHE A 938 1.51 -39.73 23.16
N PHE A 939 2.66 -39.15 22.82
CA PHE A 939 2.95 -38.63 21.49
C PHE A 939 3.58 -39.67 20.55
N GLU A 940 3.98 -40.84 21.08
CA GLU A 940 4.54 -41.93 20.27
C GLU A 940 3.43 -42.64 19.48
N GLY A 941 3.45 -42.52 18.15
CA GLY A 941 2.46 -43.18 17.28
C GLY A 941 1.04 -42.59 17.38
N ILE A 942 0.90 -41.34 17.84
CA ILE A 942 -0.40 -40.68 17.98
C ILE A 942 -1.10 -40.52 16.61
N THR A 943 -2.36 -40.96 16.53
CA THR A 943 -3.16 -40.84 15.31
C THR A 943 -3.81 -39.46 15.18
N GLN A 944 -4.12 -39.04 13.95
CA GLN A 944 -4.76 -37.74 13.70
C GLN A 944 -6.14 -37.64 14.35
N LYS A 945 -6.88 -38.76 14.36
CA LYS A 945 -8.14 -38.92 15.08
C LYS A 945 -8.00 -38.68 16.58
N LYS A 946 -6.88 -39.12 17.20
CA LYS A 946 -6.64 -38.90 18.62
C LYS A 946 -6.33 -37.44 18.93
N LEU A 947 -5.55 -36.77 18.09
CA LEU A 947 -5.32 -35.32 18.19
C LEU A 947 -6.62 -34.52 18.04
N GLU A 948 -7.52 -34.95 17.15
CA GLU A 948 -8.82 -34.30 16.97
C GLU A 948 -9.73 -34.47 18.20
N GLN A 949 -9.74 -35.65 18.83
CA GLN A 949 -10.46 -35.87 20.10
C GLN A 949 -9.92 -34.97 21.22
N VAL A 950 -8.59 -34.83 21.32
CA VAL A 950 -7.97 -33.91 22.30
C VAL A 950 -8.40 -32.47 22.05
N ARG A 951 -8.46 -32.06 20.77
CA ARG A 951 -8.94 -30.72 20.41
C ARG A 951 -10.39 -30.52 20.87
N GLU A 952 -11.29 -31.43 20.55
CA GLU A 952 -12.71 -31.34 20.89
C GLU A 952 -12.95 -31.33 22.41
N GLU A 953 -12.23 -32.15 23.19
CA GLU A 953 -12.39 -32.23 24.65
C GLU A 953 -11.81 -31.03 25.39
N LEU A 954 -10.65 -30.50 24.96
CA LEU A 954 -9.96 -29.42 25.68
C LEU A 954 -10.39 -28.02 25.23
N ARG A 955 -10.95 -27.85 24.03
CA ARG A 955 -11.31 -26.53 23.45
C ARG A 955 -12.09 -25.63 24.41
N GLU A 956 -13.17 -26.16 24.99
CA GLU A 956 -14.05 -25.41 25.89
C GLU A 956 -13.42 -25.23 27.29
N LEU A 957 -12.36 -25.95 27.61
CA LEU A 957 -11.67 -25.85 28.90
C LEU A 957 -10.57 -24.79 28.89
N VAL A 958 -9.98 -24.50 27.71
CA VAL A 958 -8.89 -23.51 27.58
C VAL A 958 -9.32 -22.11 28.02
N GLN A 959 -10.61 -21.76 27.91
CA GLN A 959 -11.13 -20.48 28.41
C GLN A 959 -10.87 -20.26 29.91
N TYR A 960 -10.74 -21.33 30.72
CA TYR A 960 -10.45 -21.24 32.15
C TYR A 960 -8.97 -20.95 32.47
N LEU A 961 -8.10 -20.98 31.46
CA LEU A 961 -6.71 -20.55 31.56
C LEU A 961 -6.53 -19.03 31.38
N GLU A 962 -7.59 -18.32 30.96
CA GLU A 962 -7.59 -16.86 30.89
C GLU A 962 -7.40 -16.28 32.30
N GLY A 963 -6.13 -16.00 32.65
CA GLY A 963 -5.76 -15.48 33.96
C GLY A 963 -4.28 -15.60 34.32
N SER A 964 -3.48 -16.44 33.64
CA SER A 964 -2.02 -16.49 33.86
C SER A 964 -1.30 -15.37 33.10
N SER A 965 -1.70 -14.10 33.29
CA SER A 965 -0.75 -13.02 33.06
C SER A 965 0.41 -13.25 34.01
N ARG A 966 1.64 -13.47 33.51
CA ARG A 966 2.84 -13.39 34.34
C ARG A 966 2.68 -12.15 35.23
N GLN A 967 2.77 -12.36 36.55
CA GLN A 967 2.51 -11.32 37.53
C GLN A 967 3.41 -10.13 37.20
N THR A 968 2.83 -8.93 37.09
CA THR A 968 3.62 -7.73 36.81
C THR A 968 4.48 -7.46 38.03
N VAL A 969 5.79 -7.45 37.82
CA VAL A 969 6.76 -7.25 38.89
C VAL A 969 7.18 -5.79 38.89
N TYR A 970 7.06 -5.14 40.04
CA TYR A 970 7.55 -3.79 40.27
C TYR A 970 8.84 -3.89 41.09
N SER A 971 9.93 -3.37 40.55
CA SER A 971 11.22 -3.32 41.23
C SER A 971 11.62 -1.88 41.54
N ASN A 972 12.59 -1.72 42.44
CA ASN A 972 13.21 -0.44 42.77
C ASN A 972 14.73 -0.63 42.91
N PHE A 973 15.33 -1.18 41.85
CA PHE A 973 16.77 -1.37 41.74
C PHE A 973 17.42 -0.07 41.25
N ILE A 974 18.59 0.27 41.76
CA ILE A 974 19.30 1.48 41.34
C ILE A 974 19.84 1.28 39.93
N ASP A 975 19.35 2.07 38.97
CA ASP A 975 19.81 2.06 37.58
C ASP A 975 21.10 2.92 37.44
N SER A 976 21.74 2.93 36.27
CA SER A 976 22.85 3.85 36.02
C SER A 976 22.40 5.33 36.07
N GLU A 977 23.35 6.26 36.19
CA GLU A 977 23.08 7.68 35.92
C GLU A 977 22.57 7.86 34.50
N VAL A 978 21.71 8.87 34.29
CA VAL A 978 21.15 9.17 32.97
C VAL A 978 22.24 9.81 32.12
N GLU A 979 22.64 9.16 31.04
CA GLU A 979 23.42 9.80 29.99
C GLU A 979 22.46 10.63 29.13
N VAL A 980 22.50 11.94 29.32
CA VAL A 980 21.83 12.90 28.45
C VAL A 980 22.85 13.33 27.38
N SER A 981 22.61 12.93 26.14
CA SER A 981 23.36 13.44 24.99
C SER A 981 22.42 14.21 24.07
N GLU A 982 22.83 15.45 23.75
CA GLU A 982 22.24 16.17 22.62
C GLU A 982 22.84 15.53 21.37
N ALA A 983 22.00 14.96 20.50
CA ALA A 983 22.44 14.61 19.16
C ALA A 983 22.70 15.94 18.45
N ASN A 984 23.97 16.25 18.21
CA ASN A 984 24.34 17.42 17.40
C ASN A 984 23.59 17.32 16.06
N GLU A 985 22.96 18.41 15.63
CA GLU A 985 22.75 18.61 14.19
C GLU A 985 24.11 18.36 13.50
N PRO A 986 24.15 17.87 12.25
CA PRO A 986 25.40 17.82 11.50
C PRO A 986 25.96 19.24 11.40
N ASP A 987 26.79 19.60 12.37
CA ASP A 987 27.33 20.93 12.53
C ASP A 987 28.53 21.02 11.61
N LEU A 988 28.34 21.74 10.51
CA LEU A 988 29.31 21.92 9.43
C LEU A 988 30.52 22.75 9.84
N ASN A 989 30.63 23.23 11.08
CA ASN A 989 31.67 24.17 11.47
C ASN A 989 32.31 23.81 12.81
N SER A 990 33.39 23.02 12.76
CA SER A 990 34.44 23.07 13.78
C SER A 990 35.76 23.53 13.15
N ASN A 991 36.05 24.82 13.34
CA ASN A 991 37.24 25.48 12.83
C ASN A 991 38.48 25.13 13.65
N TYR A 992 39.38 24.35 13.06
CA TYR A 992 40.81 24.42 13.35
C TYR A 992 41.60 24.40 12.03
N GLY A 993 42.14 25.56 11.66
CA GLY A 993 43.10 25.74 10.55
C GLY A 993 42.48 26.03 9.18
N MET A 994 41.92 27.23 8.99
CA MET A 994 41.24 27.58 7.73
C MET A 994 42.20 28.15 6.65
N PRO A 995 42.26 27.58 5.42
CA PRO A 995 42.85 28.21 4.23
C PRO A 995 42.21 29.57 3.84
N TYR A 996 42.95 30.38 3.07
CA TYR A 996 42.59 31.76 2.63
C TYR A 996 41.13 31.93 2.19
N ARG A 997 40.63 30.98 1.38
CA ARG A 997 39.25 30.92 0.87
C ARG A 997 38.17 31.03 1.97
N GLN A 998 38.34 30.26 3.04
CA GLN A 998 37.36 30.21 4.12
C GLN A 998 37.39 31.47 5.00
N ARG A 999 38.52 32.19 5.05
CA ARG A 999 38.61 33.49 5.76
C ARG A 999 37.82 34.58 5.06
N VAL A 1000 37.93 34.65 3.74
CA VAL A 1000 37.18 35.62 2.92
C VAL A 1000 35.67 35.29 2.95
N GLU A 1001 35.31 34.01 2.84
CA GLU A 1001 33.91 33.55 2.94
C GLU A 1001 33.29 33.85 4.32
N SER A 1002 34.02 33.63 5.42
CA SER A 1002 33.56 33.99 6.78
C SER A 1002 33.35 35.49 6.91
N TYR A 1003 34.32 36.30 6.45
CA TYR A 1003 34.24 37.76 6.56
C TYR A 1003 33.01 38.33 5.84
N ILE A 1004 32.70 37.83 4.64
CA ILE A 1004 31.51 38.22 3.86
C ILE A 1004 30.23 37.83 4.61
N ARG A 1005 30.20 36.68 5.29
CA ARG A 1005 29.04 36.23 6.09
C ARG A 1005 28.86 37.02 7.38
N ASP A 1006 29.95 37.49 7.99
CA ASP A 1006 29.92 38.27 9.24
C ASP A 1006 29.52 39.74 8.99
N HIS A 1007 29.75 40.26 7.77
CA HIS A 1007 29.47 41.66 7.40
C HIS A 1007 28.28 41.82 6.45
N LYS A 1008 27.28 40.92 6.51
CA LYS A 1008 26.06 40.96 5.67
C LYS A 1008 25.27 42.28 5.77
N GLU A 1009 25.38 42.99 6.88
CA GLU A 1009 24.71 44.28 7.13
C GLU A 1009 25.39 45.47 6.41
N GLN A 1010 26.53 45.26 5.77
CA GLN A 1010 27.18 46.29 4.98
C GLN A 1010 26.36 46.59 3.73
N LEU A 1011 26.06 47.88 3.53
CA LEU A 1011 25.16 48.38 2.47
C LEU A 1011 25.39 47.76 1.08
N THR A 1012 26.64 47.64 0.62
CA THR A 1012 26.95 47.07 -0.71
C THR A 1012 26.68 45.56 -0.77
N ILE A 1013 26.96 44.82 0.31
CA ILE A 1013 26.71 43.38 0.40
C ILE A 1013 25.21 43.11 0.51
N THR A 1014 24.49 43.92 1.29
CA THR A 1014 23.03 43.85 1.39
C THR A 1014 22.35 44.10 0.05
N LYS A 1015 22.80 45.11 -0.72
CA LYS A 1015 22.30 45.39 -2.07
C LYS A 1015 22.48 44.20 -3.03
N LEU A 1016 23.66 43.56 -2.99
CA LEU A 1016 23.94 42.37 -3.81
C LEU A 1016 23.03 41.19 -3.43
N HIS A 1017 22.82 40.96 -2.12
CA HIS A 1017 21.93 39.91 -1.61
C HIS A 1017 20.45 40.17 -1.93
N SER A 1018 19.98 41.41 -1.86
CA SER A 1018 18.57 41.81 -2.08
C SER A 1018 18.25 42.19 -3.53
N ASN A 1019 19.05 41.76 -4.50
CA ASN A 1019 18.90 42.05 -5.93
C ASN A 1019 18.81 43.53 -6.36
N GLN A 1020 19.63 44.42 -5.79
CA GLN A 1020 19.71 45.84 -6.16
C GLN A 1020 21.01 46.16 -6.93
N PRO A 1021 20.97 47.09 -7.91
CA PRO A 1021 22.16 47.46 -8.69
C PRO A 1021 23.22 48.17 -7.83
N ILE A 1022 24.48 47.89 -8.14
CA ILE A 1022 25.65 48.47 -7.48
C ILE A 1022 26.40 49.46 -8.39
N THR A 1023 27.05 50.46 -7.80
CA THR A 1023 27.86 51.45 -8.53
C THR A 1023 29.36 51.16 -8.44
N ALA A 1024 30.14 51.61 -9.43
CA ALA A 1024 31.60 51.43 -9.45
C ALA A 1024 32.29 51.92 -8.15
N LYS A 1025 31.84 53.06 -7.59
CA LYS A 1025 32.38 53.60 -6.32
C LYS A 1025 32.06 52.74 -5.10
N GLU A 1026 30.94 52.02 -5.10
CA GLU A 1026 30.56 51.10 -4.03
C GLU A 1026 31.34 49.80 -4.12
N LEU A 1027 31.71 49.37 -5.32
CA LEU A 1027 32.58 48.23 -5.57
C LEU A 1027 34.03 48.52 -5.16
N ASP A 1028 34.59 49.68 -5.54
CA ASP A 1028 35.95 50.10 -5.15
C ASP A 1028 36.11 50.11 -3.62
N ARG A 1029 35.09 50.60 -2.92
CA ARG A 1029 35.07 50.62 -1.45
C ARG A 1029 34.95 49.24 -0.83
N LEU A 1030 34.21 48.33 -1.47
CA LEU A 1030 34.09 46.94 -1.04
C LEU A 1030 35.41 46.19 -1.24
N GLU A 1031 36.14 46.53 -2.31
CA GLU A 1031 37.45 46.00 -2.62
C GLU A 1031 38.51 46.40 -1.58
N GLU A 1032 38.56 47.67 -1.18
CA GLU A 1032 39.44 48.16 -0.09
C GLU A 1032 39.13 47.50 1.26
N ILE A 1033 37.87 47.13 1.49
CA ILE A 1033 37.42 46.49 2.73
C ILE A 1033 37.76 45.00 2.73
N LEU A 1034 37.65 44.31 1.59
CA LEU A 1034 37.94 42.88 1.46
C LEU A 1034 39.44 42.57 1.39
N PHE A 1035 40.26 43.48 0.84
CA PHE A 1035 41.71 43.29 0.66
C PHE A 1035 42.51 44.33 1.44
N ASP A 1036 42.92 43.99 2.67
CA ASP A 1036 43.67 44.88 3.57
C ASP A 1036 45.20 44.69 3.51
N GLY A 1037 45.68 43.69 2.78
CA GLY A 1037 47.12 43.42 2.60
C GLY A 1037 47.80 42.71 3.78
N GLU A 1038 47.07 42.35 4.84
CA GLU A 1038 47.61 41.60 5.99
C GLU A 1038 46.85 40.28 6.18
N ASP A 1039 45.82 40.25 7.04
CA ASP A 1039 45.10 39.02 7.40
C ASP A 1039 44.10 38.55 6.32
N ARG A 1040 43.62 39.45 5.45
CA ARG A 1040 42.63 39.15 4.37
C ARG A 1040 43.24 39.12 2.96
N GLY A 1041 44.57 39.24 2.87
CA GLY A 1041 45.36 39.11 1.63
C GLY A 1041 45.22 40.29 0.66
N THR A 1042 45.84 40.15 -0.52
CA THR A 1042 45.86 41.16 -1.58
C THR A 1042 44.98 40.78 -2.77
N ARG A 1043 44.64 41.74 -3.64
CA ARG A 1043 43.94 41.47 -4.92
C ARG A 1043 44.64 40.39 -5.76
N GLY A 1044 45.98 40.31 -5.68
CA GLY A 1044 46.76 39.28 -6.36
C GLY A 1044 46.59 37.87 -5.78
N ASP A 1045 46.27 37.75 -4.48
CA ASP A 1045 45.97 36.46 -3.85
C ASP A 1045 44.56 35.96 -4.23
N PHE A 1046 43.61 36.89 -4.37
CA PHE A 1046 42.26 36.60 -4.89
C PHE A 1046 42.29 36.10 -6.34
N GLU A 1047 43.00 36.80 -7.23
CA GLU A 1047 43.13 36.41 -8.64
C GLU A 1047 43.82 35.05 -8.82
N LYS A 1048 44.74 34.70 -7.91
CA LYS A 1048 45.45 33.42 -7.92
C LYS A 1048 44.59 32.24 -7.48
N GLU A 1049 43.67 32.45 -6.53
CA GLU A 1049 42.83 31.39 -5.94
C GLU A 1049 41.47 31.24 -6.63
N TYR A 1050 40.85 32.32 -7.10
CA TYR A 1050 39.50 32.32 -7.68
C TYR A 1050 39.44 32.73 -9.17
N GLY A 1051 40.56 33.14 -9.76
CA GLY A 1051 40.61 33.62 -11.15
C GLY A 1051 40.05 35.04 -11.33
N GLN A 1052 39.88 35.48 -12.58
CA GLN A 1052 39.34 36.81 -12.92
C GLN A 1052 37.80 36.86 -12.89
N GLN A 1053 37.18 36.58 -11.75
CA GLN A 1053 35.73 36.73 -11.59
C GLN A 1053 35.35 38.11 -11.04
N PRO A 1054 34.23 38.73 -11.50
CA PRO A 1054 33.71 39.96 -10.90
C PRO A 1054 33.37 39.79 -9.42
N LEU A 1055 33.79 40.75 -8.59
CA LEU A 1055 33.63 40.69 -7.13
C LEU A 1055 32.16 40.62 -6.68
N GLY A 1056 31.24 41.25 -7.42
CA GLY A 1056 29.80 41.20 -7.14
C GLY A 1056 29.19 39.80 -7.35
N VAL A 1057 29.57 39.11 -8.43
CA VAL A 1057 29.19 37.72 -8.72
C VAL A 1057 29.77 36.77 -7.67
N PHE A 1058 31.04 36.98 -7.29
CA PHE A 1058 31.70 36.21 -6.23
C PHE A 1058 30.96 36.29 -4.89
N ILE A 1059 30.57 37.49 -4.45
CA ILE A 1059 29.85 37.68 -3.19
C ILE A 1059 28.46 37.02 -3.25
N ARG A 1060 27.76 37.10 -4.38
CA ARG A 1060 26.50 36.40 -4.59
C ARG A 1060 26.64 34.87 -4.55
N SER A 1061 27.74 34.33 -5.07
CA SER A 1061 27.99 32.88 -5.01
C SER A 1061 28.15 32.35 -3.57
N ILE A 1062 28.52 33.22 -2.63
CA ILE A 1062 28.74 32.85 -1.22
C ILE A 1062 27.48 33.05 -0.37
N LEU A 1063 26.74 34.12 -0.63
CA LEU A 1063 25.57 34.52 0.18
C LEU A 1063 24.24 34.01 -0.39
N GLY A 1064 24.17 33.76 -1.70
CA GLY A 1064 22.91 33.52 -2.40
C GLY A 1064 22.10 34.79 -2.64
N LEU A 1065 20.99 34.65 -3.37
CA LEU A 1065 19.98 35.71 -3.55
C LEU A 1065 18.90 35.59 -2.48
N GLU A 1066 18.39 36.70 -1.97
CA GLU A 1066 17.25 36.68 -1.05
C GLU A 1066 16.00 36.08 -1.71
N GLU A 1067 15.39 35.06 -1.09
CA GLU A 1067 14.23 34.35 -1.66
C GLU A 1067 13.07 35.31 -1.98
N LYS A 1068 12.85 36.32 -1.13
CA LYS A 1068 11.82 37.34 -1.35
C LYS A 1068 12.10 38.20 -2.59
N ALA A 1069 13.35 38.61 -2.80
CA ALA A 1069 13.76 39.38 -3.97
C ALA A 1069 13.67 38.55 -5.26
N ALA A 1070 14.01 37.26 -5.19
CA ALA A 1070 13.84 36.32 -6.29
C ALA A 1070 12.35 36.13 -6.65
N GLN A 1071 11.48 35.95 -5.65
CA GLN A 1071 10.04 35.83 -5.85
C GLN A 1071 9.43 37.11 -6.41
N GLU A 1072 9.85 38.29 -5.96
CA GLU A 1072 9.40 39.58 -6.50
C GLU A 1072 9.80 39.75 -7.97
N ALA A 1073 10.99 39.31 -8.38
CA ALA A 1073 11.44 39.35 -9.77
C ALA A 1073 10.59 38.46 -10.70
N PHE A 1074 10.12 37.30 -10.21
CA PHE A 1074 9.23 36.41 -10.96
C PHE A 1074 7.74 36.65 -10.71
N ALA A 1075 7.36 37.60 -9.85
CA ALA A 1075 5.96 37.79 -9.42
C ALA A 1075 5.03 38.19 -10.58
N GLU A 1076 5.48 39.08 -11.46
CA GLU A 1076 4.70 39.51 -12.63
C GLU A 1076 4.47 38.34 -13.60
N PHE A 1077 5.47 37.46 -13.75
CA PHE A 1077 5.37 36.26 -14.59
C PHE A 1077 4.44 35.20 -13.98
N LEU A 1078 4.53 34.96 -12.66
CA LEU A 1078 3.68 34.01 -11.94
C LEU A 1078 2.21 34.47 -11.85
N GLN A 1079 1.96 35.78 -11.80
CA GLN A 1079 0.60 36.35 -11.71
C GLN A 1079 -0.10 36.50 -13.06
N ALA A 1080 0.63 36.43 -14.19
CA ALA A 1080 0.06 36.54 -15.54
C ALA A 1080 -0.91 35.39 -15.92
N GLY A 1081 -0.95 34.31 -15.13
CA GLY A 1081 -2.20 33.60 -14.86
C GLY A 1081 -2.57 32.39 -15.73
N ASN A 1082 -1.63 31.68 -16.35
CA ASN A 1082 -1.90 30.41 -17.07
C ASN A 1082 -0.72 29.41 -17.08
N LEU A 1083 0.09 29.37 -16.01
CA LEU A 1083 1.23 28.45 -15.95
C LEU A 1083 0.80 27.03 -15.54
N SER A 1084 1.33 26.00 -16.21
CA SER A 1084 1.13 24.59 -15.83
C SER A 1084 1.86 24.23 -14.53
N ALA A 1085 1.52 23.11 -13.89
CA ALA A 1085 2.19 22.65 -12.67
C ALA A 1085 3.70 22.46 -12.89
N ASP A 1086 4.10 21.91 -14.04
CA ASP A 1086 5.52 21.70 -14.38
C ASP A 1086 6.26 23.02 -14.60
N GLN A 1087 5.62 24.01 -15.22
CA GLN A 1087 6.17 25.36 -15.38
C GLN A 1087 6.38 26.05 -14.02
N MET A 1088 5.44 25.90 -13.09
CA MET A 1088 5.56 26.44 -11.74
C MET A 1088 6.72 25.78 -10.97
N THR A 1089 6.83 24.45 -11.00
CA THR A 1089 7.94 23.72 -10.36
C THR A 1089 9.28 24.11 -10.99
N PHE A 1090 9.34 24.29 -12.31
CA PHE A 1090 10.56 24.72 -13.00
C PHE A 1090 11.02 26.12 -12.53
N ILE A 1091 10.11 27.09 -12.43
CA ILE A 1091 10.43 28.43 -11.89
C ILE A 1091 10.85 28.34 -10.43
N GLN A 1092 10.21 27.50 -9.63
CA GLN A 1092 10.58 27.31 -8.23
C GLN A 1092 11.97 26.70 -8.09
N ASN A 1093 12.38 25.81 -9.01
CA ASN A 1093 13.74 25.29 -9.09
C ASN A 1093 14.75 26.39 -9.45
N ILE A 1094 14.40 27.29 -10.37
CA ILE A 1094 15.23 28.48 -10.70
C ILE A 1094 15.39 29.37 -9.46
N ILE A 1095 14.29 29.69 -8.76
CA ILE A 1095 14.32 30.51 -7.55
C ILE A 1095 15.16 29.84 -6.46
N SER A 1096 15.00 28.54 -6.24
CA SER A 1096 15.79 27.76 -5.27
C SER A 1096 17.28 27.77 -5.61
N PHE A 1097 17.61 27.63 -6.90
CA PHE A 1097 18.98 27.68 -7.38
C PHE A 1097 19.59 29.08 -7.22
N LEU A 1098 18.87 30.15 -7.57
CA LEU A 1098 19.30 31.54 -7.33
C LEU A 1098 19.50 31.82 -5.84
N THR A 1099 18.64 31.27 -4.98
CA THR A 1099 18.75 31.43 -3.52
C THR A 1099 20.01 30.75 -2.96
N LYS A 1100 20.47 29.67 -3.58
CA LYS A 1100 21.65 28.92 -3.14
C LYS A 1100 22.96 29.39 -3.78
N ASN A 1101 22.94 29.68 -5.07
CA ASN A 1101 24.14 29.94 -5.90
C ASN A 1101 24.26 31.40 -6.36
N GLY A 1102 23.23 32.22 -6.16
CA GLY A 1102 23.23 33.68 -6.39
C GLY A 1102 23.06 34.13 -7.85
N THR A 1103 23.57 33.37 -8.82
CA THR A 1103 23.46 33.64 -10.27
C THR A 1103 23.22 32.36 -11.06
N ILE A 1104 22.65 32.46 -12.26
CA ILE A 1104 22.40 31.34 -13.18
C ILE A 1104 22.84 31.73 -14.58
N GLU A 1105 23.76 30.98 -15.19
CA GLU A 1105 24.01 31.14 -16.62
C GLU A 1105 22.83 30.56 -17.44
N PRO A 1106 22.31 31.27 -18.45
CA PRO A 1106 21.18 30.78 -19.25
C PRO A 1106 21.40 29.41 -19.92
N SER A 1107 22.66 29.05 -20.20
CA SER A 1107 23.06 27.73 -20.71
C SER A 1107 22.73 26.58 -19.74
N MET A 1108 22.81 26.80 -18.43
CA MET A 1108 22.53 25.76 -17.43
C MET A 1108 21.06 25.38 -17.34
N LEU A 1109 20.14 26.17 -17.90
CA LEU A 1109 18.73 25.81 -18.01
C LEU A 1109 18.48 24.63 -18.98
N PHE A 1110 19.53 24.20 -19.68
CA PHE A 1110 19.58 23.04 -20.58
C PHE A 1110 20.47 21.91 -20.03
N GLU A 1111 20.88 21.97 -18.77
CA GLU A 1111 21.67 20.95 -18.09
C GLU A 1111 20.99 20.51 -16.77
N PRO A 1112 21.31 19.32 -16.20
CA PRO A 1112 20.80 18.90 -14.90
C PRO A 1112 21.21 19.89 -13.80
N PRO A 1113 20.31 20.32 -12.89
CA PRO A 1113 19.02 19.71 -12.51
C PRO A 1113 17.78 20.22 -13.27
N PHE A 1114 17.95 21.10 -14.29
CA PHE A 1114 16.82 21.69 -15.01
C PHE A 1114 16.29 20.80 -16.14
N THR A 1115 17.06 19.81 -16.59
CA THR A 1115 16.62 18.80 -17.56
C THR A 1115 15.93 17.58 -16.93
N ASP A 1116 15.87 17.49 -15.60
CA ASP A 1116 15.28 16.33 -14.90
C ASP A 1116 13.77 16.19 -15.16
N MET A 1117 13.10 17.28 -15.53
CA MET A 1117 11.66 17.31 -15.86
C MET A 1117 11.39 17.10 -17.36
N ASN A 1118 12.30 17.55 -18.23
CA ASN A 1118 12.20 17.41 -19.69
C ASN A 1118 13.61 17.50 -20.30
N ASP A 1119 13.93 16.57 -21.20
CA ASP A 1119 15.24 16.48 -21.88
C ASP A 1119 15.62 17.77 -22.65
N GLN A 1120 14.64 18.62 -22.99
CA GLN A 1120 14.84 19.91 -23.66
C GLN A 1120 14.91 21.11 -22.69
N GLY A 1121 14.89 20.87 -21.38
CA GLY A 1121 15.01 21.90 -20.34
C GLY A 1121 13.94 22.98 -20.45
N LEU A 1122 14.35 24.26 -20.41
CA LEU A 1122 13.44 25.42 -20.51
C LEU A 1122 12.54 25.40 -21.76
N LEU A 1123 13.08 25.01 -22.92
CA LEU A 1123 12.34 25.02 -24.20
C LEU A 1123 11.33 23.86 -24.32
N GLY A 1124 11.48 22.82 -23.49
CA GLY A 1124 10.50 21.73 -23.40
C GLY A 1124 9.34 22.05 -22.46
N VAL A 1125 9.52 23.00 -21.54
CA VAL A 1125 8.55 23.34 -20.48
C VAL A 1125 7.78 24.63 -20.80
N PHE A 1126 8.37 25.58 -21.52
CA PHE A 1126 7.75 26.86 -21.91
C PHE A 1126 7.68 27.02 -23.43
N GLU A 1127 6.64 27.70 -23.93
CA GLU A 1127 6.61 28.16 -25.33
C GLU A 1127 7.67 29.24 -25.56
N ASP A 1128 8.17 29.38 -26.80
CA ASP A 1128 9.30 30.25 -27.17
C ASP A 1128 9.21 31.68 -26.61
N GLY A 1129 8.00 32.27 -26.61
CA GLY A 1129 7.76 33.62 -26.12
C GLY A 1129 7.88 33.77 -24.60
N ASP A 1130 7.51 32.74 -23.84
CA ASP A 1130 7.59 32.74 -22.38
C ASP A 1130 8.96 32.26 -21.89
N ALA A 1131 9.61 31.35 -22.62
CA ALA A 1131 11.01 30.98 -22.40
C ALA A 1131 11.93 32.21 -22.50
N HIS A 1132 11.71 33.09 -23.50
CA HIS A 1132 12.47 34.33 -23.63
C HIS A 1132 12.25 35.30 -22.47
N LYS A 1133 11.03 35.39 -21.92
CA LYS A 1133 10.77 36.22 -20.74
C LYS A 1133 11.50 35.69 -19.51
N VAL A 1134 11.50 34.37 -19.29
CA VAL A 1134 12.23 33.75 -18.18
C VAL A 1134 13.74 34.03 -18.30
N ILE A 1135 14.32 33.89 -19.50
CA ILE A 1135 15.74 34.23 -19.74
C ILE A 1135 15.99 35.72 -19.46
N SER A 1136 15.14 36.62 -19.93
CA SER A 1136 15.33 38.07 -19.71
C SER A 1136 15.28 38.47 -18.23
N ILE A 1137 14.46 37.80 -17.42
CA ILE A 1137 14.41 38.00 -15.97
C ILE A 1137 15.71 37.53 -15.32
N ILE A 1138 16.24 36.38 -15.74
CA ILE A 1138 17.52 35.85 -15.23
C ILE A 1138 18.69 36.73 -15.63
N GLU A 1139 18.73 37.22 -16.88
CA GLU A 1139 19.73 38.17 -17.35
C GLU A 1139 19.70 39.46 -16.53
N GLY A 1140 18.52 40.04 -16.30
CA GLY A 1140 18.37 41.23 -15.46
C GLY A 1140 18.78 41.00 -13.99
N ILE A 1141 18.55 39.80 -13.44
CA ILE A 1141 19.06 39.42 -12.12
C ILE A 1141 20.58 39.36 -12.14
N ASN A 1142 21.19 38.71 -13.13
CA ASN A 1142 22.65 38.57 -13.22
C ASN A 1142 23.35 39.93 -13.45
N GLU A 1143 22.81 40.79 -14.30
CA GLU A 1143 23.34 42.14 -14.57
C GLU A 1143 23.42 42.99 -13.29
N ASN A 1144 22.48 42.83 -12.35
CA ASN A 1144 22.52 43.54 -11.07
C ASN A 1144 23.70 43.13 -10.15
N ALA A 1145 24.38 42.01 -10.43
CA ALA A 1145 25.63 41.63 -9.76
C ALA A 1145 26.89 42.15 -10.48
N GLU A 1146 26.73 42.65 -11.70
CA GLU A 1146 27.79 43.25 -12.50
C GLU A 1146 27.68 44.78 -12.45
N ILE A 1147 28.77 45.49 -12.80
CA ILE A 1147 28.75 46.97 -12.79
C ILE A 1147 27.90 47.43 -13.97
N ALA A 1148 26.83 48.16 -13.69
CA ALA A 1148 26.03 48.86 -14.69
C ALA A 1148 26.78 50.05 -15.33
#